data_AF-A0A7X9B704-F1
#
_entry.id   AF-A0A7X9B704-F1
#
_cell.length_a   1.000
_cell.length_b   1.000
_cell.length_c   1.000
_cell.angle_alpha   90.00
_cell.angle_beta   90.00
_cell.angle_gamma   90.00
#
_symmetry.space_group_name_H-M   'P 1'
#
loop_
_entity.id
_entity.type
_entity.pdbx_description
1 polymer ?
#
loop_
_entity_poly.entity_id
_entity_poly.type
_entity_poly.pdbx_seq_one_letter_code
_entity_poly.pdbx_strand_id
1 'polypeptide(L)'
;DSSLERIVTGLDPAVEYSFLAHVEASRSGLVYLQVKRYKDGKEISRKSSKSGWRRSEDIQVDFTPGEADRVQLLIRTPTGKDYFGATAKISAMTLRKFTPPQAAEQPRFAIIPGYQVASLYLNHLQADNPEDFSSSVQYRVQGSEQWLEALPMVYIWKEKRAASSILKLQENTVYDVRVSFTDKGKEDKVEGRLQTLTPAVPIAKTIELGPDNYSGRLEISDEGSPDGYIRYVAKPGFILRGDMDSNNAITINGARYVILEGLTIIGARINGINIIGSDWIQIRNCDIAGFARIGVQRPDIKGCYYENDRALNNDAGIRIMGSNHVLLEGNYIHDPRGTSNSWFHSHPAGPNAVFVGESTSVAIRYNDFVGCDAHRWNDVIEGYGNGSRSGSIYQDAEVCGNYLAFGNDDGIELDGGQSNARFFYNKSEGLLCGVSTAPCLIGPSYLYQNLICDMGDVYGIAGASVKNVFRDAGKGTIFFFNNTIAGPGGGFSSYGGSSDDKDMINGPLKGYARNNVIASTGGAMSPALFTQFRSDFDFSLIGRPGDNEATAKRLREQFGQEKNSVAAPAQFVAEDRADYRLRENSPGWQAGCALPNVMPQQAPNMGAYQPGGIEVLPYRPLALQTDTQRLQFAWTPEGIAPQRVMLSLSEPGEAVSFHIRKNDSLDFLHIEPVSGVVTYDRPLALSVRIDEAKIPHAKLNSGSFLVRTANGLSRPVSVYVDASAHRALADRARAQGVVRAEVKAQDDGSYVLRFNVPHDASYYLFANFATRPSSSMKESYHGQTERAQLYYSHGGQPLWAFIGRNSYSGQHNQPRKLAAGVHEFTISVWRQGGTIPEIRAAVLTEDHNAFALSPFVE
;
A
#
# COMPACT_ATOMS: atom_id res chain seq x y z
N ASP A 1 -31.16 11.67 17.85
CA ASP A 1 -31.04 12.40 16.58
C ASP A 1 -31.38 13.85 16.88
N SER A 2 -30.42 14.76 16.72
CA SER A 2 -30.57 16.20 17.00
C SER A 2 -30.54 17.00 15.69
N SER A 3 -31.00 16.40 14.59
CA SER A 3 -30.96 17.03 13.27
C SER A 3 -31.85 18.27 13.22
N LEU A 4 -31.23 19.41 12.93
CA LEU A 4 -31.94 20.63 12.56
C LEU A 4 -32.22 20.59 11.06
N GLU A 5 -33.45 20.90 10.66
CA GLU A 5 -33.83 20.95 9.24
C GLU A 5 -34.56 22.23 8.87
N ARG A 6 -34.36 22.65 7.62
CA ARG A 6 -35.08 23.77 7.02
C ARG A 6 -35.46 23.44 5.59
N ILE A 7 -36.72 23.68 5.25
CA ILE A 7 -37.22 23.54 3.88
C ILE A 7 -37.13 24.90 3.17
N VAL A 8 -36.67 24.87 1.92
CA VAL A 8 -36.53 26.03 1.05
C VAL A 8 -37.17 25.70 -0.30
N THR A 9 -37.99 26.62 -0.82
CA THR A 9 -38.65 26.55 -2.13
C THR A 9 -38.32 27.80 -2.94
N GLY A 10 -38.56 27.77 -4.26
CA GLY A 10 -38.38 28.95 -5.11
C GLY A 10 -36.93 29.36 -5.38
N LEU A 11 -35.97 28.42 -5.26
CA LEU A 11 -34.59 28.65 -5.68
C LEU A 11 -34.50 28.61 -7.21
N ASP A 12 -33.66 29.49 -7.78
CA ASP A 12 -33.38 29.48 -9.22
C ASP A 12 -32.72 28.14 -9.64
N PRO A 13 -33.32 27.39 -10.60
CA PRO A 13 -32.85 26.06 -10.99
C PRO A 13 -31.46 26.07 -11.64
N ALA A 14 -31.04 27.18 -12.23
CA ALA A 14 -29.76 27.31 -12.95
C ALA A 14 -28.62 27.84 -12.06
N VAL A 15 -28.92 28.30 -10.84
CA VAL A 15 -27.94 28.91 -9.94
C VAL A 15 -27.45 27.87 -8.92
N GLU A 16 -26.15 27.78 -8.72
CA GLU A 16 -25.56 27.01 -7.62
C GLU A 16 -25.67 27.80 -6.31
N TYR A 17 -25.92 27.10 -5.21
CA TYR A 17 -26.04 27.65 -3.86
C TYR A 17 -25.08 26.94 -2.92
N SER A 18 -24.59 27.66 -1.91
CA SER A 18 -23.84 27.13 -0.78
C SER A 18 -24.70 27.16 0.48
N PHE A 19 -24.78 26.02 1.16
CA PHE A 19 -25.24 25.97 2.55
C PHE A 19 -24.02 25.86 3.47
N LEU A 20 -23.85 26.82 4.37
CA LEU A 20 -22.70 26.97 5.25
C LEU A 20 -23.10 27.01 6.71
N ALA A 21 -22.18 26.59 7.58
CA ALA A 21 -22.25 26.83 9.01
C ALA A 21 -20.85 26.83 9.62
N HIS A 22 -20.64 27.64 10.66
CA HIS A 22 -19.50 27.52 11.56
C HIS A 22 -19.84 26.49 12.63
N VAL A 23 -18.92 25.56 12.90
CA VAL A 23 -19.09 24.49 13.88
C VAL A 23 -17.96 24.57 14.90
N GLU A 24 -18.34 24.62 16.16
CA GLU A 24 -17.46 24.37 17.31
C GLU A 24 -17.92 23.05 17.96
N ALA A 25 -17.13 22.00 17.85
CA ALA A 25 -17.47 20.65 18.30
C ALA A 25 -16.50 20.13 19.36
N SER A 26 -17.04 19.45 20.38
CA SER A 26 -16.24 18.77 21.40
C SER A 26 -15.48 17.56 20.86
N ARG A 27 -15.85 17.08 19.67
CA ARG A 27 -15.21 15.98 18.95
C ARG A 27 -15.16 16.30 17.46
N SER A 28 -13.98 16.19 16.85
CA SER A 28 -13.82 16.32 15.41
C SER A 28 -14.66 15.26 14.68
N GLY A 29 -15.26 15.63 13.56
CA GLY A 29 -16.13 14.80 12.72
C GLY A 29 -17.59 14.77 13.16
N LEU A 30 -17.97 15.48 14.23
CA LEU A 30 -19.30 15.39 14.85
C LEU A 30 -20.44 15.99 14.01
N VAL A 31 -20.14 16.99 13.16
CA VAL A 31 -21.18 17.70 12.40
C VAL A 31 -20.84 17.69 10.91
N TYR A 32 -21.87 17.44 10.10
CA TYR A 32 -21.84 17.69 8.66
C TYR A 32 -23.16 18.31 8.20
N LEU A 33 -23.09 19.09 7.12
CA LEU A 33 -24.26 19.64 6.44
C LEU A 33 -24.74 18.65 5.39
N GLN A 34 -26.04 18.62 5.14
CA GLN A 34 -26.63 17.83 4.08
C GLN A 34 -27.73 18.61 3.38
N VAL A 35 -27.81 18.43 2.06
CA VAL A 35 -28.85 18.98 1.21
C VAL A 35 -29.55 17.83 0.52
N LYS A 36 -30.88 17.82 0.59
CA LYS A 36 -31.72 16.91 -0.18
C LYS A 36 -32.58 17.71 -1.14
N ARG A 37 -32.67 17.25 -2.38
CA ARG A 37 -33.50 17.84 -3.41
C ARG A 37 -34.72 16.97 -3.64
N TYR A 38 -35.88 17.59 -3.84
CA TYR A 38 -37.15 16.92 -4.05
C TYR A 38 -37.85 17.43 -5.31
N LYS A 39 -38.61 16.55 -5.93
CA LYS A 39 -39.54 16.85 -7.02
C LYS A 39 -40.84 16.08 -6.78
N ASP A 40 -41.98 16.77 -6.76
CA ASP A 40 -43.31 16.19 -6.57
C ASP A 40 -43.40 15.28 -5.33
N GLY A 41 -42.73 15.69 -4.25
CA GLY A 41 -42.69 14.97 -2.98
C GLY A 41 -41.64 13.85 -2.88
N LYS A 42 -40.95 13.47 -3.98
CA LYS A 42 -39.93 12.42 -4.01
C LYS A 42 -38.51 12.98 -3.92
N GLU A 43 -37.63 12.38 -3.11
CA GLU A 43 -36.20 12.74 -3.06
C GLU A 43 -35.54 12.35 -4.38
N ILE A 44 -34.95 13.32 -5.09
CA ILE A 44 -34.25 13.11 -6.36
C ILE A 44 -32.74 13.06 -6.20
N SER A 45 -32.18 13.73 -5.19
CA SER A 45 -30.77 13.61 -4.85
C SER A 45 -30.46 14.08 -3.43
N ARG A 46 -29.26 13.72 -2.97
CA ARG A 46 -28.70 14.10 -1.68
C ARG A 46 -27.22 14.37 -1.81
N LYS A 47 -26.74 15.44 -1.17
CA LYS A 47 -25.32 15.78 -1.09
C LYS A 47 -24.98 16.19 0.35
N SER A 48 -23.82 15.80 0.84
CA SER A 48 -23.36 16.15 2.19
C SER A 48 -22.05 16.93 2.10
N SER A 49 -21.78 17.82 3.06
CA SER A 49 -20.46 18.40 3.25
C SER A 49 -19.48 17.32 3.70
N LYS A 50 -18.18 17.63 3.65
CA LYS A 50 -17.22 16.92 4.48
C LYS A 50 -17.62 17.07 5.95
N SER A 51 -17.33 16.05 6.76
CA SER A 51 -17.42 16.21 8.21
C SER A 51 -16.30 17.15 8.64
N GLY A 52 -16.59 18.09 9.51
CA GLY A 52 -15.55 18.99 9.99
C GLY A 52 -14.51 18.21 10.79
N TRP A 53 -13.26 18.11 10.32
CA TRP A 53 -12.19 17.37 11.01
C TRP A 53 -11.52 18.15 12.14
N ARG A 54 -11.84 19.44 12.31
CA ARG A 54 -11.35 20.31 13.36
C ARG A 54 -12.44 20.51 14.41
N ARG A 55 -12.01 20.83 15.63
CA ARG A 55 -12.93 21.22 16.72
C ARG A 55 -13.58 22.58 16.49
N SER A 56 -13.02 23.41 15.60
CA SER A 56 -13.61 24.67 15.15
C SER A 56 -13.32 24.86 13.67
N GLU A 57 -14.36 24.94 12.84
CA GLU A 57 -14.23 25.24 11.41
C GLU A 57 -15.55 25.67 10.76
N ASP A 58 -15.42 26.24 9.56
CA ASP A 58 -16.55 26.43 8.65
C ASP A 58 -16.75 25.19 7.77
N ILE A 59 -17.96 24.64 7.75
CA ILE A 59 -18.36 23.56 6.86
C ILE A 59 -19.33 24.08 5.80
N GLN A 60 -19.23 23.52 4.59
CA GLN A 60 -19.99 23.95 3.42
C GLN A 60 -20.44 22.76 2.57
N VAL A 61 -21.66 22.84 2.04
CA VAL A 61 -22.18 21.94 1.00
C VAL A 61 -22.79 22.75 -0.14
N ASP A 62 -22.22 22.58 -1.33
CA ASP A 62 -22.66 23.28 -2.53
C ASP A 62 -23.63 22.42 -3.34
N PHE A 63 -24.67 23.01 -3.92
CA PHE A 63 -25.66 22.30 -4.71
C PHE A 63 -26.36 23.21 -5.72
N THR A 64 -26.76 22.62 -6.85
CA THR A 64 -27.67 23.25 -7.83
C THR A 64 -29.08 22.68 -7.64
N PRO A 65 -30.14 23.49 -7.51
CA PRO A 65 -31.51 23.00 -7.37
C PRO A 65 -31.94 22.15 -8.58
N GLY A 66 -31.60 22.58 -9.80
CA GLY A 66 -31.97 21.86 -11.03
C GLY A 66 -33.48 21.70 -11.13
N GLU A 67 -33.95 20.48 -11.42
CA GLU A 67 -35.39 20.17 -11.54
C GLU A 67 -36.16 20.16 -10.20
N ALA A 68 -35.50 20.42 -9.07
CA ALA A 68 -36.13 20.34 -7.76
C ALA A 68 -37.15 21.47 -7.52
N ASP A 69 -38.34 21.13 -7.05
CA ASP A 69 -39.34 22.11 -6.58
C ASP A 69 -39.16 22.46 -5.09
N ARG A 70 -38.42 21.62 -4.36
CA ARG A 70 -38.18 21.75 -2.93
C ARG A 70 -36.78 21.27 -2.55
N VAL A 71 -36.09 22.02 -1.70
CA VAL A 71 -34.79 21.67 -1.13
C VAL A 71 -34.90 21.61 0.39
N GLN A 72 -34.30 20.60 1.00
CA GLN A 72 -34.18 20.43 2.45
C GLN A 72 -32.72 20.61 2.85
N LEU A 73 -32.44 21.57 3.72
CA LEU A 73 -31.14 21.84 4.32
C LEU A 73 -31.10 21.20 5.70
N LEU A 74 -30.07 20.42 5.97
CA LEU A 74 -29.99 19.57 7.16
C LEU A 74 -28.64 19.74 7.83
N ILE A 75 -28.66 19.90 9.15
CA ILE A 75 -27.50 19.65 9.99
C ILE A 75 -27.63 18.22 10.50
N ARG A 76 -26.58 17.44 10.32
CA ARG A 76 -26.55 16.04 10.72
C ARG A 76 -25.37 15.79 11.64
N THR A 77 -25.61 14.91 12.60
CA THR A 77 -24.58 14.32 13.44
C THR A 77 -24.48 12.84 13.09
N PRO A 78 -23.28 12.27 12.96
CA PRO A 78 -23.14 10.83 12.79
C PRO A 78 -23.73 10.10 14.00
N THR A 79 -24.44 9.01 13.76
CA THR A 79 -25.05 8.17 14.82
C THR A 79 -24.09 7.12 15.39
N GLY A 80 -22.79 7.23 15.08
CA GLY A 80 -21.76 6.29 15.52
C GLY A 80 -21.52 6.38 17.03
N LYS A 81 -21.14 5.24 17.64
CA LYS A 81 -20.88 5.16 19.09
C LYS A 81 -19.82 6.15 19.57
N ASP A 82 -18.86 6.47 18.72
CA ASP A 82 -17.80 7.45 18.97
C ASP A 82 -18.34 8.85 19.30
N TYR A 83 -19.55 9.20 18.87
CA TYR A 83 -20.08 10.56 19.05
C TYR A 83 -21.09 10.67 20.21
N PHE A 84 -21.35 9.58 20.95
CA PHE A 84 -22.28 9.64 22.09
C PHE A 84 -21.81 10.62 23.15
N GLY A 85 -22.69 11.54 23.53
CA GLY A 85 -22.43 12.58 24.53
C GLY A 85 -21.60 13.76 24.01
N ALA A 86 -21.10 13.71 22.77
CA ALA A 86 -20.39 14.83 22.17
C ALA A 86 -21.35 15.98 21.84
N THR A 87 -20.88 17.21 22.00
CA THR A 87 -21.67 18.43 21.81
C THR A 87 -21.09 19.28 20.69
N ALA A 88 -21.95 19.93 19.91
CA ALA A 88 -21.54 20.95 18.96
C ALA A 88 -22.38 22.22 19.11
N LYS A 89 -21.72 23.37 18.96
CA LYS A 89 -22.34 24.68 18.77
C LYS A 89 -22.22 25.04 17.30
N ILE A 90 -23.33 25.48 16.73
CA ILE A 90 -23.43 25.78 15.31
C ILE A 90 -23.88 27.24 15.17
N SER A 91 -23.11 28.02 14.43
CA SER A 91 -23.33 29.45 14.22
C SER A 91 -23.13 29.82 12.76
N ALA A 92 -23.40 31.09 12.41
CA ALA A 92 -23.22 31.64 11.06
C ALA A 92 -23.94 30.83 9.94
N MET A 93 -25.03 30.15 10.28
CA MET A 93 -25.73 29.28 9.34
C MET A 93 -26.38 30.09 8.21
N THR A 94 -25.92 29.87 6.99
CA THR A 94 -26.29 30.71 5.84
C THR A 94 -26.55 29.85 4.61
N LEU A 95 -27.64 30.15 3.89
CA LEU A 95 -27.82 29.75 2.49
C LEU A 95 -27.56 30.98 1.62
N ARG A 96 -26.60 30.88 0.69
CA ARG A 96 -26.31 31.96 -0.26
C ARG A 96 -26.12 31.39 -1.66
N LYS A 97 -26.27 32.25 -2.68
CA LYS A 97 -25.79 31.91 -4.03
C LYS A 97 -24.30 31.55 -3.91
N PHE A 98 -23.91 30.45 -4.54
CA PHE A 98 -22.53 29.99 -4.53
C PHE A 98 -21.66 31.13 -5.05
N THR A 99 -20.82 31.61 -4.16
CA THR A 99 -19.68 32.41 -4.53
C THR A 99 -18.51 31.47 -4.30
N PRO A 100 -17.71 31.16 -5.32
CA PRO A 100 -16.50 30.39 -5.11
C PRO A 100 -15.77 30.99 -3.91
N PRO A 101 -15.40 30.20 -2.89
CA PRO A 101 -14.53 30.70 -1.85
C PRO A 101 -13.39 31.42 -2.55
N GLN A 102 -13.17 32.69 -2.22
CA GLN A 102 -11.98 33.37 -2.69
C GLN A 102 -10.85 32.61 -2.01
N ALA A 103 -10.23 31.69 -2.75
CA ALA A 103 -9.14 30.89 -2.23
C ALA A 103 -8.17 31.88 -1.58
N ALA A 104 -7.72 31.60 -0.35
CA ALA A 104 -6.57 32.32 0.19
C ALA A 104 -5.54 32.31 -0.93
N GLU A 105 -5.22 33.50 -1.46
CA GLU A 105 -4.49 33.60 -2.71
C GLU A 105 -3.18 32.85 -2.51
N GLN A 106 -3.03 31.72 -3.20
CA GLN A 106 -1.83 30.92 -3.00
C GLN A 106 -0.64 31.81 -3.36
N PRO A 107 0.45 31.80 -2.59
CA PRO A 107 1.60 32.59 -2.96
C PRO A 107 2.05 32.16 -4.37
N ARG A 108 2.55 33.11 -5.16
CA ARG A 108 3.07 32.82 -6.51
C ARG A 108 4.03 31.63 -6.47
N PHE A 109 4.91 31.59 -5.47
CA PHE A 109 5.82 30.47 -5.21
C PHE A 109 5.67 29.98 -3.77
N ALA A 110 5.44 28.68 -3.59
CA ALA A 110 5.39 28.03 -2.29
C ALA A 110 6.45 26.91 -2.20
N ILE A 111 7.10 26.82 -1.05
CA ILE A 111 8.03 25.73 -0.73
C ILE A 111 7.56 25.06 0.57
N ILE A 112 7.32 23.76 0.53
CA ILE A 112 6.92 22.96 1.71
C ILE A 112 8.05 21.99 2.04
N PRO A 113 8.74 22.14 3.18
CA PRO A 113 9.83 21.25 3.56
C PRO A 113 9.30 19.90 4.07
N GLY A 114 9.93 18.82 3.61
CA GLY A 114 9.92 17.51 4.25
C GLY A 114 11.21 17.28 5.04
N TYR A 115 11.50 16.04 5.39
CA TYR A 115 12.74 15.67 6.08
C TYR A 115 13.88 15.48 5.07
N GLN A 116 13.64 14.70 4.01
CA GLN A 116 14.65 14.43 2.96
C GLN A 116 14.22 14.95 1.58
N VAL A 117 13.16 15.75 1.55
CA VAL A 117 12.54 16.28 0.32
C VAL A 117 12.02 17.69 0.55
N ALA A 118 11.74 18.41 -0.53
CA ALA A 118 10.97 19.64 -0.48
C ALA A 118 10.00 19.73 -1.66
N SER A 119 8.75 20.10 -1.40
CA SER A 119 7.75 20.39 -2.43
C SER A 119 7.88 21.81 -2.91
N LEU A 120 7.77 21.99 -4.22
CA LEU A 120 7.73 23.28 -4.89
C LEU A 120 6.39 23.43 -5.60
N TYR A 121 5.76 24.60 -5.46
CA TYR A 121 4.55 24.97 -6.18
C TYR A 121 4.70 26.36 -6.79
N LEU A 122 4.39 26.48 -8.08
CA LEU A 122 4.35 27.75 -8.82
C LEU A 122 2.92 27.98 -9.30
N ASN A 123 2.25 28.99 -8.75
CA ASN A 123 0.82 29.22 -8.94
C ASN A 123 0.53 30.38 -9.91
N HIS A 124 -0.72 30.53 -10.34
CA HIS A 124 -1.20 31.63 -11.18
C HIS A 124 -0.57 31.66 -12.59
N LEU A 125 -0.24 30.49 -13.15
CA LEU A 125 0.31 30.35 -14.50
C LEU A 125 -0.74 30.66 -15.57
N GLN A 126 -0.28 31.12 -16.74
CA GLN A 126 -1.14 31.52 -17.85
C GLN A 126 -1.23 30.47 -18.96
N ALA A 127 -0.21 29.61 -19.07
CA ALA A 127 -0.11 28.51 -20.04
C ALA A 127 -1.42 27.74 -20.21
N ASP A 128 -1.87 27.52 -21.43
CA ASP A 128 -3.13 26.82 -21.70
C ASP A 128 -2.91 25.32 -21.79
N ASN A 129 -1.73 24.91 -22.28
CA ASN A 129 -1.33 23.52 -22.41
C ASN A 129 0.06 23.23 -21.80
N PRO A 130 0.41 21.96 -21.52
CA PRO A 130 1.73 21.55 -21.02
C PRO A 130 2.92 22.07 -21.83
N GLU A 131 2.80 22.16 -23.15
CA GLU A 131 3.85 22.66 -24.05
C GLU A 131 4.12 24.17 -23.94
N ASP A 132 3.19 24.95 -23.38
CA ASP A 132 3.34 26.39 -23.18
C ASP A 132 4.10 26.74 -21.88
N PHE A 133 4.50 25.72 -21.11
CA PHE A 133 5.23 25.86 -19.86
C PHE A 133 6.51 25.02 -19.85
N SER A 134 7.61 25.63 -19.41
CA SER A 134 8.87 24.93 -19.13
C SER A 134 9.56 25.54 -17.92
N SER A 135 10.41 24.77 -17.24
CA SER A 135 11.15 25.29 -16.09
C SER A 135 12.48 24.56 -15.86
N SER A 136 13.39 25.22 -15.16
CA SER A 136 14.55 24.63 -14.50
C SER A 136 14.50 24.93 -13.01
N VAL A 137 14.97 23.98 -12.19
CA VAL A 137 14.96 24.10 -10.73
C VAL A 137 16.39 23.92 -10.24
N GLN A 138 16.87 24.90 -9.49
CA GLN A 138 18.20 24.90 -8.89
C GLN A 138 18.11 25.05 -7.38
N TYR A 139 19.01 24.39 -6.66
CA TYR A 139 19.09 24.48 -5.21
C TYR A 139 20.53 24.40 -4.74
N ARG A 140 20.79 24.90 -3.53
CA ARG A 140 22.09 24.76 -2.87
C ARG A 140 21.94 24.82 -1.37
N VAL A 141 22.85 24.16 -0.65
CA VAL A 141 22.99 24.38 0.79
C VAL A 141 23.32 25.85 1.03
N GLN A 142 22.71 26.47 2.03
CA GLN A 142 22.96 27.87 2.35
C GLN A 142 24.45 28.12 2.56
N GLY A 143 24.99 29.17 1.92
CA GLY A 143 26.40 29.52 1.97
C GLY A 143 27.30 28.77 0.98
N SER A 144 26.81 27.72 0.33
CA SER A 144 27.51 27.10 -0.80
C SER A 144 27.49 28.03 -2.02
N GLU A 145 28.56 28.02 -2.81
CA GLU A 145 28.59 28.70 -4.12
C GLU A 145 27.98 27.83 -5.23
N GLN A 146 28.05 26.50 -5.08
CA GLN A 146 27.62 25.55 -6.09
C GLN A 146 26.09 25.36 -6.07
N TRP A 147 25.45 25.70 -7.19
CA TRP A 147 24.06 25.36 -7.47
C TRP A 147 23.98 23.96 -8.09
N LEU A 148 23.03 23.16 -7.60
CA LEU A 148 22.71 21.83 -8.08
C LEU A 148 21.36 21.88 -8.82
N GLU A 149 21.25 21.09 -9.89
CA GLU A 149 20.01 20.95 -10.65
C GLU A 149 19.07 19.93 -10.00
N ALA A 150 17.78 20.22 -10.07
CA ALA A 150 16.69 19.32 -9.70
C ALA A 150 15.73 19.10 -10.89
N LEU A 151 14.85 18.11 -10.75
CA LEU A 151 13.83 17.83 -11.77
C LEU A 151 12.97 19.07 -12.08
N PRO A 152 12.66 19.32 -13.36
CA PRO A 152 11.82 20.44 -13.77
C PRO A 152 10.40 20.31 -13.20
N MET A 153 9.69 21.43 -13.11
CA MET A 153 8.30 21.43 -12.64
C MET A 153 7.36 20.84 -13.68
N VAL A 154 6.41 20.03 -13.19
CA VAL A 154 5.32 19.46 -13.97
C VAL A 154 4.16 20.44 -13.98
N TYR A 155 3.68 20.81 -15.17
CA TYR A 155 2.52 21.69 -15.30
C TYR A 155 1.20 20.95 -15.07
N ILE A 156 0.40 21.44 -14.12
CA ILE A 156 -0.93 20.96 -13.76
C ILE A 156 -1.95 21.93 -14.38
N TRP A 157 -2.13 21.82 -15.70
CA TRP A 157 -2.86 22.78 -16.53
C TRP A 157 -4.28 23.13 -16.05
N LYS A 158 -5.04 22.15 -15.55
CA LYS A 158 -6.40 22.37 -15.01
C LYS A 158 -6.42 23.26 -13.77
N GLU A 159 -5.29 23.37 -13.07
CA GLU A 159 -5.14 24.15 -11.85
C GLU A 159 -4.32 25.42 -12.08
N LYS A 160 -3.87 25.67 -13.32
CA LYS A 160 -3.01 26.81 -13.68
C LYS A 160 -1.84 26.97 -12.71
N ARG A 161 -1.21 25.84 -12.36
CA ARG A 161 -0.03 25.76 -11.47
C ARG A 161 0.94 24.69 -11.94
N ALA A 162 2.19 24.78 -11.50
CA ALA A 162 3.20 23.74 -11.69
C ALA A 162 3.72 23.24 -10.34
N ALA A 163 4.14 21.98 -10.28
CA ALA A 163 4.68 21.37 -9.07
C ALA A 163 5.95 20.57 -9.35
N SER A 164 6.89 20.57 -8.40
CA SER A 164 8.06 19.68 -8.42
C SER A 164 8.46 19.27 -7.02
N SER A 165 9.41 18.33 -6.95
CA SER A 165 10.08 17.91 -5.73
C SER A 165 11.59 18.03 -5.85
N ILE A 166 12.22 18.68 -4.88
CA ILE A 166 13.65 18.50 -4.63
C ILE A 166 13.80 17.25 -3.77
N LEU A 167 14.44 16.21 -4.31
CA LEU A 167 14.64 14.91 -3.69
C LEU A 167 16.03 14.80 -3.06
N LYS A 168 16.20 13.85 -2.14
CA LYS A 168 17.48 13.47 -1.52
C LYS A 168 18.21 14.64 -0.83
N LEU A 169 17.45 15.50 -0.15
CA LEU A 169 17.99 16.55 0.70
C LEU A 169 18.50 15.97 2.02
N GLN A 170 19.46 16.66 2.64
CA GLN A 170 19.89 16.37 4.00
C GLN A 170 18.87 16.95 4.99
N GLU A 171 18.56 16.20 6.04
CA GLU A 171 17.70 16.65 7.15
C GLU A 171 18.33 17.80 7.92
N ASN A 172 17.47 18.66 8.49
CA ASN A 172 17.88 19.83 9.27
C ASN A 172 18.85 20.79 8.56
N THR A 173 18.74 20.92 7.24
CA THR A 173 19.65 21.72 6.42
C THR A 173 18.88 22.85 5.73
N VAL A 174 19.48 24.05 5.75
CA VAL A 174 18.93 25.23 5.07
C VAL A 174 19.37 25.24 3.62
N TYR A 175 18.41 25.42 2.70
CA TYR A 175 18.65 25.49 1.26
C TYR A 175 18.10 26.79 0.67
N ASP A 176 18.88 27.41 -0.22
CA ASP A 176 18.36 28.41 -1.17
C ASP A 176 17.86 27.68 -2.43
N VAL A 177 16.72 28.12 -2.96
CA VAL A 177 16.07 27.54 -4.14
C VAL A 177 15.76 28.62 -5.16
N ARG A 178 15.97 28.32 -6.44
CA ARG A 178 15.60 29.15 -7.58
C ARG A 178 14.86 28.31 -8.61
N VAL A 179 13.78 28.88 -9.17
CA VAL A 179 13.07 28.34 -10.32
C VAL A 179 13.08 29.39 -11.42
N SER A 180 13.61 29.03 -12.59
CA SER A 180 13.47 29.81 -13.82
C SER A 180 12.44 29.12 -14.70
N PHE A 181 11.53 29.85 -15.32
CA PHE A 181 10.45 29.25 -16.10
C PHE A 181 10.00 30.14 -17.26
N THR A 182 9.42 29.49 -18.28
CA THR A 182 8.70 30.14 -19.37
C THR A 182 7.22 29.81 -19.24
N ASP A 183 6.37 30.83 -19.26
CA ASP A 183 4.91 30.72 -19.15
C ASP A 183 4.27 31.47 -20.33
N LYS A 184 3.68 30.74 -21.28
CA LYS A 184 3.11 31.30 -22.53
C LYS A 184 4.12 32.15 -23.31
N GLY A 185 5.35 31.64 -23.43
CA GLY A 185 6.45 32.29 -24.13
C GLY A 185 7.12 33.44 -23.37
N LYS A 186 6.67 33.77 -22.15
CA LYS A 186 7.31 34.78 -21.30
C LYS A 186 8.22 34.13 -20.26
N GLU A 187 9.48 34.53 -20.24
CA GLU A 187 10.45 34.09 -19.23
C GLU A 187 10.28 34.87 -17.92
N ASP A 188 10.43 34.17 -16.79
CA ASP A 188 10.39 34.73 -15.45
C ASP A 188 11.15 33.83 -14.45
N LYS A 189 11.33 34.29 -13.21
CA LYS A 189 12.01 33.55 -12.14
C LYS A 189 11.45 33.83 -10.75
N VAL A 190 11.54 32.83 -9.89
CA VAL A 190 11.24 32.94 -8.45
C VAL A 190 12.35 32.34 -7.62
N GLU A 191 12.53 32.86 -6.41
CA GLU A 191 13.52 32.38 -5.44
C GLU A 191 12.87 32.22 -4.07
N GLY A 192 13.44 31.33 -3.26
CA GLY A 192 12.97 31.10 -1.90
C GLY A 192 14.02 30.37 -1.08
N ARG A 193 13.70 30.18 0.20
CA ARG A 193 14.53 29.46 1.16
C ARG A 193 13.67 28.48 1.95
N LEU A 194 14.24 27.32 2.26
CA LEU A 194 13.63 26.33 3.14
C LEU A 194 14.66 25.78 4.13
N GLN A 195 14.18 25.21 5.22
CA GLN A 195 14.95 24.31 6.07
C GLN A 195 14.23 22.97 6.10
N THR A 196 14.94 21.89 5.81
CA THR A 196 14.37 20.54 5.94
C THR A 196 14.07 20.22 7.41
N LEU A 197 13.08 19.38 7.63
CA LEU A 197 12.61 19.04 8.97
C LEU A 197 13.61 18.15 9.72
N THR A 198 13.44 18.09 11.04
CA THR A 198 14.16 17.17 11.93
C THR A 198 13.19 16.56 12.93
N PRO A 199 13.32 15.25 13.26
CA PRO A 199 12.50 14.65 14.31
C PRO A 199 12.93 15.11 15.72
N ALA A 200 14.13 15.67 15.86
CA ALA A 200 14.64 16.20 17.12
C ALA A 200 14.05 17.59 17.40
N VAL A 201 12.95 17.62 18.16
CA VAL A 201 12.22 18.85 18.50
C VAL A 201 12.33 19.19 19.99
N PRO A 202 12.21 20.47 20.38
CA PRO A 202 12.20 20.87 21.79
C PRO A 202 11.04 20.24 22.57
N ILE A 203 11.27 19.84 23.82
CA ILE A 203 10.26 19.23 24.70
C ILE A 203 9.96 20.17 25.86
N ALA A 204 8.72 20.63 25.99
CA ALA A 204 8.28 21.45 27.13
C ALA A 204 7.79 20.60 28.30
N LYS A 205 7.16 19.45 27.99
CA LYS A 205 6.55 18.58 29.01
C LYS A 205 6.71 17.12 28.60
N THR A 206 7.08 16.27 29.56
CA THR A 206 7.00 14.81 29.42
C THR A 206 5.92 14.27 30.35
N ILE A 207 5.02 13.44 29.81
CA ILE A 207 3.99 12.71 30.54
C ILE A 207 4.38 11.23 30.52
N GLU A 208 4.57 10.66 31.69
CA GLU A 208 4.88 9.24 31.85
C GLU A 208 3.59 8.45 32.11
N LEU A 209 3.27 7.53 31.21
CA LEU A 209 2.08 6.70 31.24
C LEU A 209 2.31 5.45 32.11
N GLY A 210 1.32 5.11 32.92
CA GLY A 210 1.33 3.97 33.83
C GLY A 210 -0.07 3.62 34.33
N PRO A 211 -0.18 2.70 35.31
CA PRO A 211 -1.47 2.27 35.83
C PRO A 211 -2.36 3.41 36.37
N ASP A 212 -1.74 4.50 36.82
CA ASP A 212 -2.42 5.62 37.47
C ASP A 212 -3.13 6.56 36.48
N ASN A 213 -2.73 6.55 35.21
CA ASN A 213 -3.24 7.47 34.17
C ASN A 213 -3.57 6.80 32.84
N TYR A 214 -3.49 5.46 32.76
CA TYR A 214 -3.90 4.67 31.61
C TYR A 214 -4.77 3.49 32.05
N SER A 215 -6.08 3.58 31.79
CA SER A 215 -7.07 2.55 32.17
C SER A 215 -7.59 1.76 30.95
N GLY A 216 -6.76 1.58 29.93
CA GLY A 216 -7.11 0.90 28.67
C GLY A 216 -7.58 1.80 27.53
N ARG A 217 -7.69 3.11 27.78
CA ARG A 217 -7.90 4.13 26.74
C ARG A 217 -7.26 5.46 27.16
N LEU A 218 -6.79 6.22 26.18
CA LEU A 218 -6.25 7.58 26.37
C LEU A 218 -6.77 8.51 25.27
N GLU A 219 -7.32 9.66 25.66
CA GLU A 219 -7.65 10.75 24.73
C GLU A 219 -6.62 11.87 24.91
N ILE A 220 -5.99 12.29 23.81
CA ILE A 220 -5.02 13.38 23.77
C ILE A 220 -5.60 14.48 22.89
N SER A 221 -5.73 15.67 23.47
CA SER A 221 -6.08 16.88 22.73
C SER A 221 -5.27 18.08 23.19
N ASP A 222 -4.08 17.84 23.72
CA ASP A 222 -3.19 18.91 24.16
C ASP A 222 -2.59 19.66 22.97
N GLU A 223 -2.23 20.91 23.22
CA GLU A 223 -1.55 21.76 22.26
C GLU A 223 -0.22 22.20 22.88
N GLY A 224 0.87 21.65 22.36
CA GLY A 224 2.22 22.20 22.58
C GLY A 224 2.48 23.39 21.63
N SER A 225 3.76 23.66 21.39
CA SER A 225 4.20 24.68 20.43
C SER A 225 5.43 24.21 19.64
N PRO A 226 5.82 24.91 18.56
CA PRO A 226 7.08 24.64 17.86
C PRO A 226 8.31 24.66 18.78
N ASP A 227 8.27 25.48 19.83
CA ASP A 227 9.35 25.64 20.81
C ASP A 227 9.23 24.67 22.00
N GLY A 228 8.21 23.80 22.01
CA GLY A 228 7.93 22.94 23.16
C GLY A 228 6.83 21.92 22.91
N TYR A 229 7.21 20.73 22.45
CA TYR A 229 6.30 19.60 22.28
C TYR A 229 5.94 18.97 23.63
N ILE A 230 4.77 18.33 23.67
CA ILE A 230 4.34 17.47 24.77
C ILE A 230 4.66 16.03 24.40
N ARG A 231 5.57 15.41 25.15
CA ARG A 231 6.03 14.04 24.92
C ARG A 231 5.35 13.06 25.88
N TYR A 232 4.81 11.99 25.34
CA TYR A 232 4.25 10.86 26.08
C TYR A 232 5.18 9.66 25.96
N VAL A 233 5.56 9.10 27.10
CA VAL A 233 6.38 7.88 27.23
C VAL A 233 5.71 6.93 28.22
N ALA A 234 6.13 5.67 28.28
CA ALA A 234 5.65 4.72 29.28
C ALA A 234 6.67 4.55 30.42
N LYS A 235 6.17 4.25 31.63
CA LYS A 235 7.03 3.72 32.71
C LYS A 235 7.79 2.48 32.19
N PRO A 236 9.04 2.22 32.61
CA PRO A 236 9.80 1.07 32.13
C PRO A 236 9.04 -0.26 32.25
N GLY A 237 8.92 -0.99 31.14
CA GLY A 237 8.22 -2.27 31.07
C GLY A 237 6.69 -2.18 31.10
N PHE A 238 6.10 -0.97 31.18
CA PHE A 238 4.65 -0.81 31.15
C PHE A 238 4.10 -0.98 29.73
N ILE A 239 3.16 -1.92 29.58
CA ILE A 239 2.45 -2.19 28.33
C ILE A 239 1.08 -1.51 28.40
N LEU A 240 0.79 -0.64 27.45
CA LEU A 240 -0.52 0.01 27.30
C LEU A 240 -1.50 -1.01 26.70
N ARG A 241 -2.24 -1.69 27.57
CA ARG A 241 -3.25 -2.68 27.16
C ARG A 241 -4.57 -2.01 26.81
N GLY A 242 -4.89 -1.92 25.53
CA GLY A 242 -6.13 -1.32 25.05
C GLY A 242 -7.37 -2.13 25.48
N ASP A 243 -8.38 -1.43 25.98
CA ASP A 243 -9.67 -2.01 26.33
C ASP A 243 -10.42 -2.49 25.08
N MET A 244 -10.91 -3.73 25.11
CA MET A 244 -11.57 -4.38 23.96
C MET A 244 -13.00 -3.88 23.71
N ASP A 245 -13.59 -3.17 24.68
CA ASP A 245 -14.83 -2.43 24.48
C ASP A 245 -14.60 -1.04 23.88
N SER A 246 -13.34 -0.56 23.94
CA SER A 246 -12.92 0.72 23.39
C SER A 246 -12.45 0.57 21.95
N ASN A 247 -12.88 1.47 21.07
CA ASN A 247 -12.50 1.43 19.66
C ASN A 247 -10.99 1.62 19.46
N ASN A 248 -10.35 2.48 20.27
CA ASN A 248 -8.92 2.78 20.13
C ASN A 248 -8.21 2.71 21.48
N ALA A 249 -6.94 2.29 21.49
CA ALA A 249 -6.12 2.35 22.71
C ALA A 249 -5.70 3.78 23.03
N ILE A 250 -5.38 4.57 21.99
CA ILE A 250 -5.09 6.01 22.09
C ILE A 250 -5.84 6.74 20.97
N THR A 251 -6.48 7.86 21.29
CA THR A 251 -7.07 8.79 20.31
C THR A 251 -6.40 10.16 20.45
N ILE A 252 -5.82 10.66 19.37
CA ILE A 252 -5.26 12.01 19.24
C ILE A 252 -6.23 12.83 18.40
N ASN A 253 -6.83 13.87 18.97
CA ASN A 253 -8.00 14.51 18.40
C ASN A 253 -7.92 16.03 18.53
N GLY A 254 -7.61 16.69 17.41
CA GLY A 254 -7.35 18.14 17.38
C GLY A 254 -6.09 18.55 18.13
N ALA A 255 -5.17 17.63 18.40
CA ALA A 255 -3.95 17.92 19.15
C ALA A 255 -2.89 18.59 18.27
N ARG A 256 -1.94 19.29 18.90
CA ARG A 256 -0.83 19.93 18.19
C ARG A 256 0.50 19.76 18.93
N TYR A 257 1.59 19.53 18.20
CA TYR A 257 2.94 19.45 18.77
C TYR A 257 3.05 18.37 19.87
N VAL A 258 2.65 17.15 19.53
CA VAL A 258 2.63 16.00 20.45
C VAL A 258 3.53 14.89 19.94
N ILE A 259 4.24 14.21 20.85
CA ILE A 259 5.06 13.03 20.57
C ILE A 259 4.55 11.85 21.39
N LEU A 260 4.33 10.70 20.76
CA LEU A 260 4.29 9.40 21.43
C LEU A 260 5.60 8.68 21.14
N GLU A 261 6.35 8.30 22.16
CA GLU A 261 7.70 7.74 22.01
C GLU A 261 7.89 6.47 22.84
N GLY A 262 8.37 5.40 22.20
CA GLY A 262 8.80 4.18 22.89
C GLY A 262 7.67 3.37 23.55
N LEU A 263 6.42 3.54 23.10
CA LEU A 263 5.28 2.86 23.72
C LEU A 263 5.10 1.44 23.18
N THR A 264 4.88 0.47 24.07
CA THR A 264 4.33 -0.84 23.68
C THR A 264 2.81 -0.82 23.91
N ILE A 265 2.04 -0.96 22.84
CA ILE A 265 0.58 -0.90 22.82
C ILE A 265 0.04 -2.25 22.34
N ILE A 266 -0.76 -2.90 23.17
CA ILE A 266 -1.37 -4.19 22.83
C ILE A 266 -2.88 -4.10 23.04
N GLY A 267 -3.69 -4.38 22.02
CA GLY A 267 -5.15 -4.42 22.19
C GLY A 267 -5.90 -3.25 21.54
N ALA A 268 -7.12 -3.04 22.02
CA ALA A 268 -8.20 -2.22 21.45
C ALA A 268 -8.95 -2.83 20.27
N ARG A 269 -10.22 -2.44 20.16
CA ARG A 269 -11.18 -3.11 19.28
C ARG A 269 -10.95 -2.83 17.81
N ILE A 270 -10.55 -1.62 17.43
CA ILE A 270 -10.42 -1.19 16.03
C ILE A 270 -8.97 -0.75 15.77
N ASN A 271 -8.48 0.27 16.48
CA ASN A 271 -7.15 0.82 16.22
C ASN A 271 -6.23 0.83 17.45
N GLY A 272 -4.93 0.70 17.24
CA GLY A 272 -3.95 1.01 18.28
C GLY A 272 -3.98 2.51 18.60
N ILE A 273 -3.69 3.33 17.60
CA ILE A 273 -3.69 4.80 17.70
C ILE A 273 -4.60 5.37 16.59
N ASN A 274 -5.45 6.33 16.94
CA ASN A 274 -6.29 7.04 15.97
C ASN A 274 -6.06 8.55 16.06
N ILE A 275 -5.50 9.13 14.99
CA ILE A 275 -5.16 10.54 14.84
C ILE A 275 -6.20 11.21 13.93
N ILE A 276 -6.85 12.25 14.43
CA ILE A 276 -7.90 12.96 13.71
C ILE A 276 -7.67 14.47 13.85
N GLY A 277 -7.67 15.18 12.73
CA GLY A 277 -7.68 16.65 12.72
C GLY A 277 -6.51 17.29 13.44
N SER A 278 -5.37 16.62 13.51
CA SER A 278 -4.24 17.00 14.37
C SER A 278 -3.06 17.46 13.53
N ASP A 279 -2.22 18.34 14.09
CA ASP A 279 -1.07 18.93 13.40
C ASP A 279 0.23 18.69 14.16
N TRP A 280 1.35 18.46 13.45
CA TRP A 280 2.68 18.31 14.09
C TRP A 280 2.70 17.19 15.14
N ILE A 281 2.36 15.98 14.72
CA ILE A 281 2.33 14.78 15.56
C ILE A 281 3.50 13.87 15.22
N GLN A 282 4.22 13.37 16.21
CA GLN A 282 5.26 12.36 16.02
C GLN A 282 4.91 11.07 16.77
N ILE A 283 4.88 9.94 16.07
CA ILE A 283 4.76 8.60 16.68
C ILE A 283 6.06 7.86 16.38
N ARG A 284 6.85 7.59 17.42
CA ARG A 284 8.24 7.16 17.27
C ARG A 284 8.56 5.95 18.12
N ASN A 285 9.24 4.97 17.51
CA ASN A 285 9.73 3.76 18.19
C ASN A 285 8.63 3.03 19.01
N CYS A 286 7.38 3.07 18.56
CA CYS A 286 6.30 2.34 19.20
C CYS A 286 6.23 0.90 18.68
N ASP A 287 5.80 -0.02 19.53
CA ASP A 287 5.52 -1.42 19.24
C ASP A 287 4.00 -1.63 19.39
N ILE A 288 3.29 -1.90 18.30
CA ILE A 288 1.82 -1.88 18.26
C ILE A 288 1.29 -3.21 17.70
N ALA A 289 0.55 -3.92 18.54
CA ALA A 289 -0.03 -5.22 18.18
C ALA A 289 -1.41 -5.45 18.83
N GLY A 290 -2.06 -6.56 18.47
CA GLY A 290 -3.28 -7.02 19.11
C GLY A 290 -4.49 -6.09 18.93
N PHE A 291 -4.48 -5.18 17.94
CA PHE A 291 -5.62 -4.34 17.59
C PHE A 291 -6.57 -5.09 16.62
N ALA A 292 -7.57 -4.40 16.08
CA ALA A 292 -8.56 -4.91 15.12
C ALA A 292 -9.63 -5.86 15.68
N ARG A 293 -10.75 -5.90 14.95
CA ARG A 293 -11.92 -6.74 15.20
C ARG A 293 -11.66 -8.15 14.72
N ILE A 294 -12.31 -9.12 15.38
CA ILE A 294 -12.36 -10.52 14.94
C ILE A 294 -13.75 -10.76 14.37
N GLY A 295 -13.81 -11.21 13.12
CA GLY A 295 -15.07 -11.56 12.46
C GLY A 295 -15.14 -13.04 12.12
N VAL A 296 -16.31 -13.46 11.63
CA VAL A 296 -16.49 -14.78 11.01
C VAL A 296 -16.32 -14.63 9.51
N GLN A 297 -15.45 -15.43 8.90
CA GLN A 297 -15.31 -15.43 7.45
C GLN A 297 -16.60 -15.92 6.80
N ARG A 298 -17.07 -15.25 5.76
CA ARG A 298 -18.29 -15.60 5.02
C ARG A 298 -17.97 -15.94 3.56
N PRO A 299 -17.54 -17.18 3.26
CA PRO A 299 -17.34 -17.69 1.90
C PRO A 299 -18.52 -17.45 0.96
N ASP A 300 -19.74 -17.49 1.48
CA ASP A 300 -20.98 -17.25 0.75
C ASP A 300 -21.21 -15.76 0.40
N ILE A 301 -20.48 -14.82 1.03
CA ILE A 301 -20.60 -13.37 0.82
C ILE A 301 -19.21 -12.74 0.67
N LYS A 302 -18.65 -12.83 -0.54
CA LYS A 302 -17.32 -12.28 -0.92
C LYS A 302 -16.11 -12.90 -0.20
N GLY A 303 -16.30 -13.80 0.77
CA GLY A 303 -15.21 -14.40 1.54
C GLY A 303 -14.54 -13.44 2.53
N CYS A 304 -15.12 -12.26 2.76
CA CYS A 304 -14.66 -11.31 3.78
C CYS A 304 -15.05 -11.78 5.20
N TYR A 305 -14.45 -11.16 6.21
CA TYR A 305 -14.82 -11.36 7.61
C TYR A 305 -15.96 -10.42 8.01
N TYR A 306 -16.94 -10.92 8.77
CA TYR A 306 -18.12 -10.17 9.17
C TYR A 306 -18.34 -10.20 10.68
N GLU A 307 -18.89 -9.11 11.21
CA GLU A 307 -19.44 -9.00 12.55
C GLU A 307 -20.77 -8.25 12.45
N ASN A 308 -21.86 -8.81 12.98
CA ASN A 308 -23.21 -8.21 12.91
C ASN A 308 -23.61 -7.79 11.48
N ASP A 309 -23.43 -8.69 10.52
CA ASP A 309 -23.72 -8.51 9.08
C ASP A 309 -22.98 -7.35 8.39
N ARG A 310 -21.88 -6.87 8.99
CA ARG A 310 -20.99 -5.87 8.39
C ARG A 310 -19.63 -6.47 8.10
N ALA A 311 -19.15 -6.29 6.88
CA ALA A 311 -17.78 -6.64 6.52
C ALA A 311 -16.81 -5.80 7.36
N LEU A 312 -15.76 -6.45 7.84
CA LEU A 312 -14.67 -5.83 8.56
C LEU A 312 -13.63 -5.30 7.56
N ASN A 313 -13.29 -4.02 7.67
CA ASN A 313 -12.21 -3.38 6.92
C ASN A 313 -11.73 -2.13 7.66
N ASN A 314 -10.54 -1.65 7.31
CA ASN A 314 -9.97 -0.37 7.75
C ASN A 314 -9.61 -0.30 9.26
N ASP A 315 -9.50 -1.45 9.92
CA ASP A 315 -8.89 -1.50 11.26
C ASP A 315 -7.38 -1.27 11.10
N ALA A 316 -6.75 -0.48 11.97
CA ALA A 316 -5.36 -0.10 11.76
C ALA A 316 -4.53 -0.02 13.04
N GLY A 317 -3.24 -0.36 12.94
CA GLY A 317 -2.31 -0.08 14.03
C GLY A 317 -2.27 1.42 14.32
N ILE A 318 -2.15 2.22 13.25
CA ILE A 318 -2.28 3.67 13.30
C ILE A 318 -3.26 4.15 12.22
N ARG A 319 -4.29 4.88 12.63
CA ARG A 319 -5.23 5.56 11.74
C ARG A 319 -4.96 7.06 11.71
N ILE A 320 -4.94 7.68 10.53
CA ILE A 320 -4.71 9.12 10.34
C ILE A 320 -5.79 9.71 9.43
N MET A 321 -6.55 10.69 9.91
CA MET A 321 -7.55 11.40 9.09
C MET A 321 -7.48 12.91 9.26
N GLY A 322 -7.60 13.65 8.16
CA GLY A 322 -7.77 15.10 8.20
C GLY A 322 -6.61 15.83 8.89
N SER A 323 -5.42 15.24 8.90
CA SER A 323 -4.28 15.69 9.73
C SER A 323 -3.13 16.18 8.86
N ASN A 324 -2.22 16.96 9.43
CA ASN A 324 -1.11 17.54 8.68
C ASN A 324 0.20 17.56 9.49
N HIS A 325 1.35 17.39 8.83
CA HIS A 325 2.65 17.20 9.49
C HIS A 325 2.61 16.07 10.54
N VAL A 326 2.30 14.85 10.10
CA VAL A 326 2.36 13.65 10.95
C VAL A 326 3.59 12.84 10.58
N LEU A 327 4.46 12.57 11.55
CA LEU A 327 5.62 11.69 11.43
C LEU A 327 5.33 10.34 12.10
N LEU A 328 5.46 9.25 11.35
CA LEU A 328 5.59 7.90 11.87
C LEU A 328 7.03 7.44 11.63
N GLU A 329 7.82 7.26 12.69
CA GLU A 329 9.24 6.88 12.54
C GLU A 329 9.66 5.70 13.40
N GLY A 330 10.25 4.68 12.78
CA GLY A 330 10.86 3.56 13.49
C GLY A 330 9.86 2.70 14.28
N ASN A 331 8.58 2.71 13.95
CA ASN A 331 7.57 1.89 14.65
C ASN A 331 7.58 0.44 14.15
N TYR A 332 7.21 -0.50 15.02
CA TYR A 332 6.93 -1.89 14.68
C TYR A 332 5.41 -2.12 14.83
N ILE A 333 4.74 -2.45 13.73
CA ILE A 333 3.29 -2.74 13.73
C ILE A 333 3.07 -4.14 13.18
N HIS A 334 2.43 -4.99 13.97
CA HIS A 334 2.32 -6.42 13.70
C HIS A 334 1.11 -7.05 14.40
N ASP A 335 0.86 -8.34 14.14
CA ASP A 335 -0.15 -9.19 14.79
C ASP A 335 -1.47 -8.46 15.14
N PRO A 336 -2.23 -7.98 14.14
CA PRO A 336 -3.63 -7.65 14.38
C PRO A 336 -4.36 -8.91 14.85
N ARG A 337 -5.42 -8.75 15.65
CA ARG A 337 -6.23 -9.89 16.12
C ARG A 337 -6.96 -10.60 14.99
N GLY A 338 -7.36 -9.84 13.96
CA GLY A 338 -7.99 -10.34 12.75
C GLY A 338 -6.99 -10.64 11.64
N THR A 339 -7.51 -10.93 10.45
CA THR A 339 -6.75 -11.09 9.21
C THR A 339 -7.62 -10.65 8.02
N SER A 340 -7.01 -10.39 6.87
CA SER A 340 -7.73 -10.08 5.64
C SER A 340 -8.09 -11.35 4.84
N ASN A 341 -9.16 -11.29 4.04
CA ASN A 341 -9.35 -12.26 2.95
C ASN A 341 -8.34 -12.01 1.82
N SER A 342 -8.17 -12.97 0.92
CA SER A 342 -7.33 -12.80 -0.27
C SER A 342 -8.16 -12.67 -1.55
N TRP A 343 -7.49 -12.27 -2.63
CA TRP A 343 -8.03 -12.26 -3.99
C TRP A 343 -8.49 -13.64 -4.49
N PHE A 344 -8.20 -14.73 -3.78
CA PHE A 344 -8.90 -15.99 -4.00
C PHE A 344 -10.41 -15.82 -3.88
N HIS A 345 -10.91 -15.00 -2.94
CA HIS A 345 -12.36 -14.81 -2.73
C HIS A 345 -12.92 -13.58 -3.44
N SER A 346 -12.35 -12.41 -3.14
CA SER A 346 -12.73 -11.09 -3.67
C SER A 346 -11.61 -10.09 -3.39
N HIS A 347 -11.83 -8.81 -3.71
CA HIS A 347 -11.00 -7.73 -3.17
C HIS A 347 -10.79 -7.95 -1.66
N PRO A 348 -9.54 -7.97 -1.17
CA PRO A 348 -9.20 -8.04 0.23
C PRO A 348 -9.88 -6.95 1.06
N ALA A 349 -10.23 -7.32 2.29
CA ALA A 349 -10.80 -6.45 3.31
C ALA A 349 -10.38 -6.99 4.68
N GLY A 350 -9.82 -6.13 5.53
CA GLY A 350 -9.25 -6.54 6.81
C GLY A 350 -8.45 -5.44 7.51
N PRO A 351 -7.53 -5.84 8.41
CA PRO A 351 -6.66 -4.91 9.12
C PRO A 351 -5.49 -4.43 8.26
N ASN A 352 -4.97 -3.24 8.58
CA ASN A 352 -3.80 -2.60 7.98
C ASN A 352 -2.79 -2.22 9.07
N ALA A 353 -1.53 -2.00 8.70
CA ALA A 353 -0.60 -1.36 9.63
C ALA A 353 -0.95 0.12 9.79
N VAL A 354 -1.22 0.81 8.67
CA VAL A 354 -1.66 2.21 8.63
C VAL A 354 -2.89 2.36 7.75
N PHE A 355 -3.88 3.12 8.22
CA PHE A 355 -5.01 3.59 7.40
C PHE A 355 -5.03 5.10 7.38
N VAL A 356 -4.93 5.72 6.21
CA VAL A 356 -4.71 7.17 6.08
C VAL A 356 -5.63 7.83 5.06
N GLY A 357 -6.09 9.05 5.34
CA GLY A 357 -6.95 9.79 4.42
C GLY A 357 -7.00 11.27 4.69
N GLU A 358 -7.28 12.05 3.64
CA GLU A 358 -7.50 13.50 3.73
C GLU A 358 -6.39 14.23 4.50
N SER A 359 -5.14 13.78 4.37
CA SER A 359 -4.01 14.26 5.15
C SER A 359 -2.86 14.74 4.26
N THR A 360 -2.13 15.76 4.71
CA THR A 360 -1.00 16.38 4.00
C THR A 360 0.30 16.31 4.80
N SER A 361 1.44 16.37 4.13
CA SER A 361 2.75 16.40 4.80
C SER A 361 2.94 15.22 5.78
N VAL A 362 2.40 14.06 5.44
CA VAL A 362 2.57 12.83 6.23
C VAL A 362 3.92 12.21 5.87
N ALA A 363 4.76 11.97 6.87
CA ALA A 363 6.04 11.31 6.74
C ALA A 363 5.99 9.94 7.41
N ILE A 364 6.22 8.86 6.66
CA ILE A 364 6.25 7.48 7.15
C ILE A 364 7.64 6.94 6.87
N ARG A 365 8.47 6.82 7.92
CA ARG A 365 9.91 6.60 7.80
C ARG A 365 10.41 5.44 8.65
N TYR A 366 11.21 4.56 8.07
CA TYR A 366 11.99 3.58 8.84
C TYR A 366 11.16 2.59 9.67
N ASN A 367 9.87 2.42 9.35
CA ASN A 367 8.98 1.55 10.10
C ASN A 367 9.06 0.11 9.58
N ASP A 368 8.73 -0.82 10.47
CA ASP A 368 8.58 -2.24 10.18
C ASP A 368 7.10 -2.61 10.29
N PHE A 369 6.44 -2.81 9.16
CA PHE A 369 5.04 -3.19 9.07
C PHE A 369 4.93 -4.63 8.61
N VAL A 370 4.76 -5.55 9.56
CA VAL A 370 5.03 -6.97 9.37
C VAL A 370 3.79 -7.81 9.65
N GLY A 371 3.19 -8.32 8.58
CA GLY A 371 2.15 -9.34 8.66
C GLY A 371 2.76 -10.74 8.78
N CYS A 372 1.92 -11.76 8.72
CA CYS A 372 2.36 -13.13 8.49
C CYS A 372 1.19 -13.93 7.91
N ASP A 373 1.40 -15.21 7.59
CA ASP A 373 0.32 -16.03 7.02
C ASP A 373 -0.89 -16.22 7.96
N ALA A 374 -0.69 -16.15 9.29
CA ALA A 374 -1.79 -16.16 10.25
C ALA A 374 -2.57 -14.83 10.30
N HIS A 375 -1.88 -13.72 10.05
CA HIS A 375 -2.40 -12.36 10.16
C HIS A 375 -1.91 -11.51 9.00
N ARG A 376 -2.43 -11.81 7.79
CA ARG A 376 -2.12 -11.04 6.60
C ARG A 376 -2.83 -9.70 6.67
N TRP A 377 -2.13 -8.65 6.27
CA TRP A 377 -2.76 -7.36 6.03
C TRP A 377 -3.77 -7.45 4.88
N ASN A 378 -4.71 -6.50 4.84
CA ASN A 378 -5.34 -6.12 3.59
C ASN A 378 -4.25 -5.49 2.69
N ASP A 379 -4.15 -4.17 2.72
CA ASP A 379 -2.98 -3.43 2.31
C ASP A 379 -2.11 -3.19 3.54
N VAL A 380 -0.79 -3.06 3.38
CA VAL A 380 0.03 -2.70 4.55
C VAL A 380 -0.28 -1.26 4.97
N ILE A 381 -0.40 -0.37 3.98
CA ILE A 381 -0.83 1.03 4.15
C ILE A 381 -2.00 1.29 3.19
N GLU A 382 -3.22 1.32 3.73
CA GLU A 382 -4.46 1.52 2.95
C GLU A 382 -4.85 3.01 2.93
N GLY A 383 -5.34 3.48 1.78
CA GLY A 383 -5.75 4.85 1.54
C GLY A 383 -7.26 5.04 1.57
N TYR A 384 -7.76 6.00 2.34
CA TYR A 384 -9.17 6.37 2.24
C TYR A 384 -9.46 7.08 0.91
N GLY A 385 -10.37 6.53 0.12
CA GLY A 385 -11.00 7.23 -1.00
C GLY A 385 -10.09 7.37 -2.22
N ASN A 386 -9.64 6.25 -2.80
CA ASN A 386 -8.72 6.15 -3.94
C ASN A 386 -9.12 7.08 -5.11
N GLY A 387 -10.43 7.18 -5.41
CA GLY A 387 -10.95 8.07 -6.46
C GLY A 387 -11.07 9.56 -6.09
N SER A 388 -10.52 9.99 -4.96
CA SER A 388 -10.61 11.36 -4.44
C SER A 388 -9.29 12.10 -4.57
N ARG A 389 -9.36 13.38 -4.98
CA ARG A 389 -8.20 14.29 -5.01
C ARG A 389 -7.60 14.56 -3.63
N SER A 390 -8.35 14.31 -2.56
CA SER A 390 -7.87 14.32 -1.18
C SER A 390 -7.82 12.93 -0.55
N GLY A 391 -7.80 11.87 -1.35
CA GLY A 391 -7.71 10.49 -0.88
C GLY A 391 -6.29 10.08 -0.49
N SER A 392 -6.16 9.09 0.40
CA SER A 392 -4.88 8.64 0.96
C SER A 392 -4.02 9.80 1.51
N ILE A 393 -2.70 9.68 1.41
CA ILE A 393 -1.70 10.72 1.60
C ILE A 393 -1.61 11.63 0.35
N TYR A 394 -2.61 12.47 0.18
CA TYR A 394 -2.88 13.11 -1.10
C TYR A 394 -1.90 14.22 -1.51
N GLN A 395 -1.15 14.80 -0.58
CA GLN A 395 -0.26 15.91 -0.87
C GLN A 395 0.96 15.99 0.08
N ASP A 396 2.12 16.34 -0.48
CA ASP A 396 3.37 16.62 0.24
C ASP A 396 3.93 15.46 1.07
N ALA A 397 3.58 14.22 0.73
CA ALA A 397 3.92 13.04 1.53
C ALA A 397 5.34 12.52 1.29
N GLU A 398 5.95 11.95 2.34
CA GLU A 398 7.28 11.34 2.33
C GLU A 398 7.21 9.91 2.91
N VAL A 399 7.31 8.88 2.08
CA VAL A 399 7.28 7.47 2.50
C VAL A 399 8.64 6.85 2.21
N CYS A 400 9.49 6.77 3.24
CA CYS A 400 10.90 6.46 3.09
C CYS A 400 11.36 5.28 3.94
N GLY A 401 12.06 4.32 3.33
CA GLY A 401 12.77 3.31 4.12
C GLY A 401 11.85 2.43 4.95
N ASN A 402 10.64 2.08 4.54
CA ASN A 402 9.78 1.18 5.31
C ASN A 402 9.95 -0.27 4.84
N TYR A 403 9.78 -1.21 5.77
CA TYR A 403 9.57 -2.61 5.44
C TYR A 403 8.07 -2.89 5.39
N LEU A 404 7.55 -3.22 4.20
CA LEU A 404 6.15 -3.49 3.94
C LEU A 404 6.01 -4.97 3.59
N ALA A 405 5.52 -5.78 4.53
CA ALA A 405 5.62 -7.22 4.41
C ALA A 405 4.30 -7.94 4.70
N PHE A 406 4.01 -8.94 3.87
CA PHE A 406 3.00 -9.98 4.10
C PHE A 406 1.55 -9.47 4.20
N GLY A 407 1.08 -8.82 3.14
CA GLY A 407 -0.33 -8.49 2.91
C GLY A 407 -0.97 -9.35 1.82
N ASN A 408 -2.28 -9.21 1.63
CA ASN A 408 -3.04 -9.89 0.58
C ASN A 408 -3.32 -9.00 -0.65
N ASP A 409 -3.12 -7.68 -0.55
CA ASP A 409 -3.21 -6.75 -1.68
C ASP A 409 -1.92 -5.90 -1.82
N ASP A 410 -1.99 -4.58 -1.68
CA ASP A 410 -0.88 -3.67 -1.94
C ASP A 410 0.04 -3.46 -0.73
N GLY A 411 1.34 -3.26 -1.00
CA GLY A 411 2.26 -2.73 0.01
C GLY A 411 1.85 -1.34 0.50
N ILE A 412 1.35 -0.50 -0.40
CA ILE A 412 0.79 0.81 -0.07
C ILE A 412 -0.12 1.29 -1.20
N GLU A 413 -1.22 1.91 -0.84
CA GLU A 413 -2.03 2.72 -1.75
C GLU A 413 -1.63 4.21 -1.66
N LEU A 414 -0.89 4.70 -2.65
CA LEU A 414 -0.67 6.15 -2.82
C LEU A 414 -1.89 6.86 -3.41
N ASP A 415 -2.90 6.09 -3.83
CA ASP A 415 -4.07 6.46 -4.61
C ASP A 415 -4.74 7.78 -4.20
N GLY A 416 -5.23 8.52 -5.20
CA GLY A 416 -5.90 9.79 -5.01
C GLY A 416 -5.08 10.96 -5.55
N GLY A 417 -4.87 12.00 -4.73
CA GLY A 417 -4.23 13.25 -5.17
C GLY A 417 -2.80 13.06 -5.67
N GLN A 418 -1.97 12.41 -4.85
CA GLN A 418 -0.54 12.18 -5.09
C GLN A 418 0.25 13.45 -5.46
N SER A 419 -0.15 14.64 -4.99
CA SER A 419 0.55 15.87 -5.33
C SER A 419 1.84 16.00 -4.53
N ASN A 420 2.99 15.82 -5.18
CA ASN A 420 4.27 15.70 -4.50
C ASN A 420 4.27 14.56 -3.45
N ALA A 421 3.69 13.41 -3.79
CA ALA A 421 3.86 12.18 -3.00
C ALA A 421 5.18 11.49 -3.39
N ARG A 422 5.99 11.09 -2.40
CA ARG A 422 7.27 10.38 -2.64
C ARG A 422 7.30 9.05 -1.91
N PHE A 423 7.71 8.00 -2.62
CA PHE A 423 7.91 6.65 -2.10
C PHE A 423 9.31 6.17 -2.50
N PHE A 424 10.22 6.06 -1.53
CA PHE A 424 11.62 5.77 -1.81
C PHE A 424 12.33 4.96 -0.73
N TYR A 425 13.34 4.19 -1.13
CA TYR A 425 14.13 3.35 -0.22
C TYR A 425 13.34 2.28 0.56
N ASN A 426 12.10 2.01 0.18
CA ASN A 426 11.27 1.00 0.81
C ASN A 426 11.60 -0.40 0.29
N LYS A 427 11.23 -1.42 1.07
CA LYS A 427 11.19 -2.82 0.64
C LYS A 427 9.75 -3.32 0.76
N SER A 428 9.14 -3.70 -0.36
CA SER A 428 7.86 -4.40 -0.42
C SER A 428 8.10 -5.88 -0.73
N GLU A 429 7.58 -6.78 0.12
CA GLU A 429 7.86 -8.22 0.05
C GLU A 429 6.65 -9.08 0.46
N GLY A 430 6.40 -10.19 -0.24
CA GLY A 430 5.32 -11.12 0.12
C GLY A 430 3.93 -10.49 0.06
N LEU A 431 3.66 -9.68 -0.97
CA LEU A 431 2.40 -8.96 -1.19
C LEU A 431 1.82 -9.36 -2.55
N LEU A 432 0.55 -9.08 -2.84
CA LEU A 432 0.07 -9.25 -4.22
C LEU A 432 0.74 -8.23 -5.13
N CYS A 433 0.75 -6.97 -4.71
CA CYS A 433 1.26 -5.82 -5.47
C CYS A 433 2.15 -4.96 -4.56
N GLY A 434 3.21 -4.36 -5.10
CA GLY A 434 4.25 -3.73 -4.28
C GLY A 434 3.88 -2.32 -3.83
N VAL A 435 3.25 -1.59 -4.74
CA VAL A 435 2.73 -0.24 -4.57
C VAL A 435 1.61 0.01 -5.58
N SER A 436 0.50 0.60 -5.12
CA SER A 436 -0.53 1.16 -5.97
C SER A 436 -0.34 2.66 -6.11
N THR A 437 -0.39 3.14 -7.35
CA THR A 437 -0.48 4.56 -7.70
C THR A 437 -1.79 4.84 -8.44
N ALA A 438 -2.81 4.03 -8.20
CA ALA A 438 -4.00 3.87 -9.02
C ALA A 438 -5.26 4.44 -8.33
N PRO A 439 -5.62 5.72 -8.53
CA PRO A 439 -5.05 6.65 -9.52
C PRO A 439 -4.15 7.73 -8.94
N CYS A 440 -3.30 8.28 -9.82
CA CYS A 440 -2.63 9.56 -9.60
C CYS A 440 -3.45 10.67 -10.28
N LEU A 441 -4.30 11.34 -9.50
CA LEU A 441 -5.27 12.33 -10.00
C LEU A 441 -4.67 13.71 -10.25
N ILE A 442 -3.72 14.14 -9.41
CA ILE A 442 -3.09 15.48 -9.49
C ILE A 442 -1.61 15.35 -9.83
N GLY A 443 -0.85 14.59 -9.03
CA GLY A 443 0.59 14.47 -9.22
C GLY A 443 1.36 15.78 -8.94
N PRO A 444 2.68 15.80 -9.20
CA PRO A 444 3.49 14.64 -9.57
C PRO A 444 3.75 13.68 -8.40
N SER A 445 3.86 12.39 -8.70
CA SER A 445 4.23 11.32 -7.76
C SER A 445 5.62 10.79 -8.11
N TYR A 446 6.44 10.46 -7.10
CA TYR A 446 7.83 10.04 -7.27
C TYR A 446 8.12 8.72 -6.57
N LEU A 447 8.43 7.68 -7.35
CA LEU A 447 8.83 6.37 -6.86
C LEU A 447 10.29 6.14 -7.24
N TYR A 448 11.20 6.11 -6.26
CA TYR A 448 12.62 5.94 -6.58
C TYR A 448 13.42 5.09 -5.60
N GLN A 449 14.36 4.32 -6.14
CA GLN A 449 15.25 3.47 -5.34
C GLN A 449 14.53 2.55 -4.33
N ASN A 450 13.37 2.02 -4.71
CA ASN A 450 12.67 1.00 -3.93
C ASN A 450 13.10 -0.41 -4.37
N LEU A 451 13.00 -1.36 -3.44
CA LEU A 451 13.03 -2.79 -3.70
C LEU A 451 11.62 -3.36 -3.64
N ILE A 452 11.17 -4.01 -4.70
CA ILE A 452 9.94 -4.80 -4.70
C ILE A 452 10.33 -6.22 -5.08
N CYS A 453 10.27 -7.14 -4.13
CA CYS A 453 10.78 -8.50 -4.31
C CYS A 453 9.85 -9.57 -3.77
N ASP A 454 9.93 -10.78 -4.33
CA ASP A 454 9.26 -11.99 -3.81
C ASP A 454 7.78 -11.79 -3.49
N MET A 455 7.07 -11.20 -4.45
CA MET A 455 5.64 -10.96 -4.36
C MET A 455 4.87 -12.30 -4.25
N GLY A 456 3.78 -12.29 -3.50
CA GLY A 456 2.89 -13.41 -3.28
C GLY A 456 1.94 -13.16 -2.10
N ASP A 457 0.64 -13.24 -2.34
CA ASP A 457 -0.39 -13.28 -1.29
C ASP A 457 -0.28 -14.58 -0.45
N VAL A 458 -1.25 -14.85 0.43
CA VAL A 458 -1.25 -16.08 1.26
C VAL A 458 -1.17 -17.40 0.46
N TYR A 459 -1.62 -17.41 -0.80
CA TYR A 459 -1.55 -18.54 -1.73
C TYR A 459 -0.37 -18.43 -2.71
N GLY A 460 0.47 -17.41 -2.55
CA GLY A 460 1.60 -17.11 -3.42
C GLY A 460 1.19 -16.50 -4.75
N ILE A 461 -0.03 -15.98 -4.91
CA ILE A 461 -0.45 -15.28 -6.13
C ILE A 461 0.22 -13.90 -6.15
N ALA A 462 0.82 -13.54 -7.29
CA ALA A 462 1.49 -12.25 -7.47
C ALA A 462 0.85 -11.47 -8.62
N GLY A 463 0.62 -10.18 -8.39
CA GLY A 463 0.10 -9.20 -9.34
C GLY A 463 1.21 -8.39 -10.01
N ALA A 464 0.92 -7.14 -10.36
CA ALA A 464 1.94 -6.21 -10.83
C ALA A 464 2.63 -5.55 -9.65
N SER A 465 3.95 -5.49 -9.68
CA SER A 465 4.77 -4.85 -8.64
C SER A 465 4.42 -3.37 -8.50
N VAL A 466 4.14 -2.71 -9.63
CA VAL A 466 3.56 -1.36 -9.68
C VAL A 466 2.15 -1.45 -10.27
N LYS A 467 1.15 -1.31 -9.40
CA LYS A 467 -0.27 -1.30 -9.72
C LYS A 467 -0.69 0.12 -10.08
N ASN A 468 -1.21 0.29 -11.29
CA ASN A 468 -1.59 1.56 -11.88
C ASN A 468 -3.09 1.58 -12.27
N VAL A 469 -3.77 0.42 -12.21
CA VAL A 469 -5.11 0.23 -12.78
C VAL A 469 -6.20 0.71 -11.82
N PHE A 470 -6.92 1.76 -12.22
CA PHE A 470 -8.17 2.17 -11.57
C PHE A 470 -9.23 2.54 -12.62
N ARG A 471 -10.49 2.72 -12.20
CA ARG A 471 -11.59 3.08 -13.11
C ARG A 471 -11.40 4.46 -13.78
N ASP A 472 -10.72 5.37 -13.09
CA ASP A 472 -10.28 6.68 -13.58
C ASP A 472 -8.76 6.65 -13.50
N ALA A 473 -8.06 6.83 -14.62
CA ALA A 473 -6.59 6.77 -14.63
C ALA A 473 -5.94 8.00 -13.95
N GLY A 474 -6.67 9.11 -13.82
CA GLY A 474 -6.15 10.40 -13.39
C GLY A 474 -5.20 11.04 -14.40
N LYS A 475 -4.88 12.33 -14.20
CA LYS A 475 -4.00 13.10 -15.12
C LYS A 475 -2.65 13.47 -14.53
N GLY A 476 -2.37 13.07 -13.29
CA GLY A 476 -1.10 13.35 -12.64
C GLY A 476 0.03 12.51 -13.21
N THR A 477 1.20 13.12 -13.33
CA THR A 477 2.44 12.47 -13.77
C THR A 477 3.02 11.60 -12.66
N ILE A 478 3.49 10.41 -13.02
CA ILE A 478 4.17 9.49 -12.11
C ILE A 478 5.59 9.24 -12.60
N PHE A 479 6.57 9.42 -11.72
CA PHE A 479 7.98 9.23 -11.97
C PHE A 479 8.50 7.93 -11.34
N PHE A 480 9.19 7.11 -12.13
CA PHE A 480 9.76 5.83 -11.68
C PHE A 480 11.28 5.81 -11.94
N PHE A 481 12.08 6.00 -10.89
CA PHE A 481 13.54 6.12 -11.03
C PHE A 481 14.29 5.07 -10.25
N ASN A 482 15.18 4.33 -10.91
CA ASN A 482 16.12 3.47 -10.21
C ASN A 482 15.43 2.48 -9.25
N ASN A 483 14.22 1.99 -9.54
CA ASN A 483 13.62 0.95 -8.71
C ASN A 483 14.14 -0.42 -9.13
N THR A 484 14.24 -1.36 -8.19
CA THR A 484 14.55 -2.77 -8.47
C THR A 484 13.31 -3.62 -8.18
N ILE A 485 12.80 -4.28 -9.22
CA ILE A 485 11.70 -5.25 -9.14
C ILE A 485 12.28 -6.63 -9.46
N ALA A 486 12.09 -7.61 -8.59
CA ALA A 486 12.63 -8.95 -8.78
C ALA A 486 11.72 -10.06 -8.23
N GLY A 487 11.75 -11.25 -8.84
CA GLY A 487 10.98 -12.41 -8.39
C GLY A 487 9.58 -12.53 -9.03
N PRO A 488 8.62 -13.22 -8.39
CA PRO A 488 7.29 -13.45 -8.93
C PRO A 488 6.48 -12.18 -9.20
N GLY A 489 5.59 -12.21 -10.19
CA GLY A 489 4.70 -11.09 -10.54
C GLY A 489 5.13 -10.34 -11.81
N GLY A 490 4.38 -9.31 -12.19
CA GLY A 490 4.73 -8.40 -13.29
C GLY A 490 5.46 -7.14 -12.79
N GLY A 491 6.03 -6.36 -13.70
CA GLY A 491 6.59 -5.04 -13.38
C GLY A 491 5.48 -3.98 -13.28
N PHE A 492 5.25 -3.26 -14.38
CA PHE A 492 4.29 -2.15 -14.44
C PHE A 492 2.97 -2.54 -15.12
N SER A 493 1.84 -2.37 -14.41
CA SER A 493 0.50 -2.49 -15.01
C SER A 493 0.09 -1.21 -15.76
N SER A 494 -1.02 -1.26 -16.50
CA SER A 494 -1.61 -0.08 -17.20
C SER A 494 -2.30 0.89 -16.22
N TYR A 495 -2.59 2.13 -16.62
CA TYR A 495 -3.28 3.11 -15.76
C TYR A 495 -4.80 2.89 -15.62
N GLY A 496 -5.42 1.98 -16.38
CA GLY A 496 -6.87 1.75 -16.34
C GLY A 496 -7.66 2.80 -17.14
N GLY A 497 -8.84 3.21 -16.66
CA GLY A 497 -9.70 4.21 -17.32
C GLY A 497 -10.84 3.65 -18.19
N SER A 498 -11.84 4.50 -18.48
CA SER A 498 -12.96 4.17 -19.38
C SER A 498 -12.58 4.31 -20.86
N SER A 499 -13.44 3.86 -21.79
CA SER A 499 -13.22 4.01 -23.24
C SER A 499 -13.06 5.47 -23.68
N ASP A 500 -13.66 6.40 -22.94
CA ASP A 500 -13.73 7.81 -23.28
C ASP A 500 -12.48 8.57 -22.78
N ASP A 501 -11.73 7.96 -21.86
CA ASP A 501 -10.44 8.48 -21.34
C ASP A 501 -9.24 8.12 -22.23
N LYS A 502 -9.44 7.36 -23.31
CA LYS A 502 -8.36 6.82 -24.16
C LYS A 502 -7.61 7.87 -25.00
N ASP A 503 -8.04 9.14 -25.00
CA ASP A 503 -7.35 10.24 -25.69
C ASP A 503 -6.21 10.88 -24.86
N MET A 504 -5.78 10.23 -23.77
CA MET A 504 -4.64 10.68 -22.96
C MET A 504 -3.28 10.51 -23.67
N ILE A 505 -3.23 9.82 -24.81
CA ILE A 505 -2.02 9.72 -25.63
C ILE A 505 -1.57 11.08 -26.19
N ASN A 506 -2.52 11.99 -26.42
CA ASN A 506 -2.29 13.37 -26.84
C ASN A 506 -2.31 14.36 -25.66
N GLY A 507 -2.49 13.86 -24.43
CA GLY A 507 -2.64 14.65 -23.22
C GLY A 507 -1.32 15.00 -22.51
N PRO A 508 -1.39 15.39 -21.22
CA PRO A 508 -0.20 15.59 -20.41
C PRO A 508 0.58 14.28 -20.22
N LEU A 509 1.88 14.41 -19.95
CA LEU A 509 2.74 13.27 -19.63
C LEU A 509 2.21 12.52 -18.41
N LYS A 510 1.84 11.26 -18.59
CA LYS A 510 1.29 10.42 -17.53
C LYS A 510 2.36 9.66 -16.76
N GLY A 511 3.33 9.09 -17.45
CA GLY A 511 4.40 8.32 -16.85
C GLY A 511 5.77 8.70 -17.38
N TYR A 512 6.75 8.72 -16.50
CA TYR A 512 8.15 8.93 -16.86
C TYR A 512 9.04 7.96 -16.07
N ALA A 513 9.80 7.10 -16.76
CA ALA A 513 10.59 6.07 -16.11
C ALA A 513 12.04 6.09 -16.60
N ARG A 514 13.00 6.01 -15.68
CA ARG A 514 14.43 5.92 -15.99
C ARG A 514 15.15 4.96 -15.07
N ASN A 515 16.14 4.24 -15.61
CA ASN A 515 17.11 3.46 -14.84
C ASN A 515 16.52 2.33 -13.98
N ASN A 516 15.35 1.77 -14.29
CA ASN A 516 14.76 0.70 -13.44
C ASN A 516 15.36 -0.67 -13.77
N VAL A 517 15.41 -1.58 -12.80
CA VAL A 517 15.67 -3.01 -13.00
C VAL A 517 14.34 -3.75 -12.88
N ILE A 518 13.99 -4.53 -13.91
CA ILE A 518 12.75 -5.31 -13.96
C ILE A 518 13.11 -6.76 -14.25
N ALA A 519 13.39 -7.49 -13.17
CA ALA A 519 13.73 -8.91 -13.14
C ALA A 519 12.54 -9.77 -12.64
N SER A 520 11.35 -9.47 -13.15
CA SER A 520 10.10 -10.13 -12.76
C SER A 520 9.81 -11.38 -13.61
N THR A 521 9.13 -12.40 -13.06
CA THR A 521 8.76 -13.61 -13.82
C THR A 521 7.63 -13.39 -14.82
N GLY A 522 6.73 -12.44 -14.52
CA GLY A 522 5.68 -11.93 -15.39
C GLY A 522 6.18 -10.86 -16.38
N GLY A 523 5.26 -10.25 -17.13
CA GLY A 523 5.60 -9.21 -18.10
C GLY A 523 6.18 -7.97 -17.43
N ALA A 524 7.26 -7.42 -18.00
CA ALA A 524 7.94 -6.25 -17.44
C ALA A 524 7.05 -5.01 -17.40
N MET A 525 6.29 -4.74 -18.48
CA MET A 525 5.44 -3.56 -18.59
C MET A 525 4.23 -3.87 -19.46
N SER A 526 3.07 -3.32 -19.11
CA SER A 526 1.87 -3.40 -19.95
C SER A 526 2.01 -2.51 -21.19
N PRO A 527 1.81 -3.03 -22.42
CA PRO A 527 1.79 -2.21 -23.64
C PRO A 527 0.77 -1.06 -23.61
N ALA A 528 -0.32 -1.21 -22.84
CA ALA A 528 -1.35 -0.19 -22.73
C ALA A 528 -0.86 1.11 -22.09
N LEU A 529 0.30 1.10 -21.40
CA LEU A 529 1.00 2.30 -20.93
C LEU A 529 1.38 3.26 -22.06
N PHE A 530 1.53 2.74 -23.28
CA PHE A 530 2.06 3.46 -24.44
C PHE A 530 1.07 3.61 -25.59
N THR A 531 0.00 2.81 -25.60
CA THR A 531 -1.05 2.91 -26.64
C THR A 531 -2.24 3.77 -26.21
N GLN A 532 -2.38 4.06 -24.92
CA GLN A 532 -3.52 4.82 -24.37
C GLN A 532 -3.10 6.09 -23.64
N PHE A 533 -1.83 6.19 -23.26
CA PHE A 533 -1.32 7.27 -22.41
C PHE A 533 0.01 7.79 -22.93
N ARG A 534 0.20 9.11 -22.85
CA ARG A 534 1.50 9.72 -23.14
C ARG A 534 2.47 9.35 -22.03
N SER A 535 3.42 8.47 -22.34
CA SER A 535 4.48 8.05 -21.42
C SER A 535 5.85 8.18 -22.09
N ASP A 536 6.88 8.36 -21.27
CA ASP A 536 8.28 8.41 -21.70
C ASP A 536 9.12 7.53 -20.79
N PHE A 537 9.31 6.27 -21.18
CA PHE A 537 10.04 5.26 -20.44
C PHE A 537 11.32 4.93 -21.19
N ASP A 538 12.46 4.92 -20.49
CA ASP A 538 13.75 4.62 -21.08
C ASP A 538 14.78 4.12 -20.06
N PHE A 539 15.90 3.56 -20.54
CA PHE A 539 17.02 3.09 -19.70
C PHE A 539 16.64 2.04 -18.65
N SER A 540 15.69 1.15 -18.92
CA SER A 540 15.42 0.02 -18.02
C SER A 540 16.29 -1.21 -18.35
N LEU A 541 16.78 -1.90 -17.32
CA LEU A 541 17.28 -3.27 -17.45
C LEU A 541 16.07 -4.20 -17.42
N ILE A 542 15.71 -4.72 -18.58
CA ILE A 542 14.56 -5.59 -18.78
C ILE A 542 15.09 -7.01 -18.95
N GLY A 543 14.89 -7.87 -17.95
CA GLY A 543 15.23 -9.26 -18.20
C GLY A 543 14.86 -10.30 -17.14
N ARG A 544 14.32 -11.40 -17.66
CA ARG A 544 14.17 -12.72 -17.05
C ARG A 544 15.08 -13.73 -17.79
N PRO A 545 15.30 -14.95 -17.31
CA PRO A 545 15.88 -15.99 -18.16
C PRO A 545 14.95 -16.29 -19.36
N GLY A 546 15.42 -16.09 -20.61
CA GLY A 546 14.84 -16.70 -21.83
C GLY A 546 14.03 -15.84 -22.84
N ASP A 547 13.59 -14.60 -22.54
CA ASP A 547 12.71 -13.83 -23.47
C ASP A 547 12.86 -12.28 -23.40
N ASN A 548 14.09 -11.81 -23.23
CA ASN A 548 14.36 -10.39 -22.92
C ASN A 548 14.35 -9.51 -24.16
N GLU A 549 14.94 -10.00 -25.24
CA GLU A 549 15.11 -9.23 -26.46
C GLU A 549 13.78 -8.98 -27.17
N ALA A 550 12.85 -9.95 -27.17
CA ALA A 550 11.56 -9.77 -27.83
C ALA A 550 10.71 -8.68 -27.16
N THR A 551 10.69 -8.65 -25.82
CA THR A 551 9.97 -7.61 -25.06
C THR A 551 10.58 -6.24 -25.31
N ALA A 552 11.90 -6.09 -25.16
CA ALA A 552 12.58 -4.82 -25.36
C ALA A 552 12.47 -4.33 -26.81
N LYS A 553 12.68 -5.22 -27.79
CA LYS A 553 12.48 -4.93 -29.22
C LYS A 553 11.06 -4.44 -29.50
N ARG A 554 10.04 -5.09 -28.92
CA ARG A 554 8.65 -4.65 -29.05
C ARG A 554 8.44 -3.24 -28.51
N LEU A 555 8.99 -2.92 -27.34
CA LEU A 555 8.90 -1.58 -26.75
C LEU A 555 9.54 -0.52 -27.67
N ARG A 556 10.72 -0.81 -28.22
CA ARG A 556 11.45 0.10 -29.11
C ARG A 556 10.76 0.30 -30.45
N GLU A 557 10.44 -0.79 -31.15
CA GLU A 557 9.99 -0.74 -32.54
C GLU A 557 8.49 -0.43 -32.67
N GLN A 558 7.65 -0.93 -31.77
CA GLN A 558 6.19 -0.73 -31.86
C GLN A 558 5.72 0.51 -31.13
N PHE A 559 6.35 0.88 -30.01
CA PHE A 559 5.88 1.96 -29.15
C PHE A 559 6.85 3.15 -29.08
N GLY A 560 8.08 3.02 -29.59
CA GLY A 560 9.09 4.07 -29.53
C GLY A 560 9.60 4.35 -28.12
N GLN A 561 9.50 3.37 -27.22
CA GLN A 561 9.86 3.45 -25.79
C GLN A 561 11.08 2.57 -25.49
N GLU A 562 11.74 2.79 -24.35
CA GLU A 562 12.84 1.94 -23.90
C GLU A 562 13.95 1.81 -24.96
N LYS A 563 14.22 2.91 -25.68
CA LYS A 563 15.19 2.98 -26.79
C LYS A 563 16.59 2.60 -26.36
N ASN A 564 16.94 2.93 -25.13
CA ASN A 564 18.21 2.67 -24.47
C ASN A 564 18.07 1.60 -23.37
N SER A 565 17.04 0.76 -23.43
CA SER A 565 16.93 -0.39 -22.52
C SER A 565 18.07 -1.39 -22.74
N VAL A 566 18.43 -2.06 -21.65
CA VAL A 566 19.30 -3.24 -21.70
C VAL A 566 18.43 -4.48 -21.58
N ALA A 567 18.46 -5.34 -22.60
CA ALA A 567 17.64 -6.54 -22.68
C ALA A 567 18.42 -7.79 -22.25
N ALA A 568 18.72 -7.90 -20.95
CA ALA A 568 19.51 -9.01 -20.42
C ALA A 568 19.06 -9.37 -19.00
N PRO A 569 19.24 -10.63 -18.55
CA PRO A 569 18.93 -10.99 -17.18
C PRO A 569 19.78 -10.16 -16.20
N ALA A 570 19.14 -9.64 -15.15
CA ALA A 570 19.86 -9.00 -14.06
C ALA A 570 20.80 -10.01 -13.38
N GLN A 571 21.99 -9.54 -13.02
CA GLN A 571 23.00 -10.37 -12.35
C GLN A 571 23.26 -9.82 -10.96
N PHE A 572 22.48 -10.29 -9.99
CA PHE A 572 22.56 -9.84 -8.61
C PHE A 572 23.73 -10.47 -7.85
N VAL A 573 24.16 -9.83 -6.76
CA VAL A 573 25.24 -10.31 -5.87
C VAL A 573 24.84 -11.63 -5.20
N ALA A 574 23.64 -11.68 -4.60
CA ALA A 574 23.09 -12.91 -4.01
C ALA A 574 21.56 -12.79 -3.88
N GLU A 575 20.85 -13.09 -4.97
CA GLU A 575 19.39 -13.02 -5.00
C GLU A 575 18.74 -13.93 -3.95
N ASP A 576 19.27 -15.14 -3.73
CA ASP A 576 18.82 -16.12 -2.74
C ASP A 576 18.78 -15.55 -1.31
N ARG A 577 19.71 -14.64 -0.99
CA ARG A 577 19.86 -13.92 0.29
C ARG A 577 19.20 -12.53 0.30
N ALA A 578 18.42 -12.20 -0.73
CA ALA A 578 17.81 -10.89 -0.98
C ALA A 578 18.82 -9.73 -1.11
N ASP A 579 20.03 -10.02 -1.60
CA ASP A 579 21.00 -9.01 -2.02
C ASP A 579 20.87 -8.75 -3.52
N TYR A 580 20.04 -7.75 -3.83
CA TYR A 580 19.69 -7.33 -5.19
C TYR A 580 20.61 -6.23 -5.75
N ARG A 581 21.79 -6.01 -5.16
CA ARG A 581 22.82 -5.19 -5.79
C ARG A 581 23.25 -5.87 -7.09
N LEU A 582 23.42 -5.09 -8.15
CA LEU A 582 24.02 -5.61 -9.38
C LEU A 582 25.49 -5.93 -9.12
N ARG A 583 25.98 -7.07 -9.62
CA ARG A 583 27.41 -7.38 -9.66
C ARG A 583 28.11 -6.40 -10.60
N GLU A 584 29.39 -6.14 -10.33
CA GLU A 584 30.25 -5.43 -11.27
C GLU A 584 30.20 -6.14 -12.63
N ASN A 585 30.11 -5.35 -13.72
CA ASN A 585 29.93 -5.84 -15.09
C ASN A 585 28.60 -6.56 -15.39
N SER A 586 27.62 -6.52 -14.47
CA SER A 586 26.24 -6.87 -14.82
C SER A 586 25.75 -5.98 -15.98
N PRO A 587 24.85 -6.44 -16.86
CA PRO A 587 24.37 -5.62 -17.99
C PRO A 587 23.77 -4.25 -17.61
N GLY A 588 23.20 -4.10 -16.41
CA GLY A 588 22.71 -2.80 -15.91
C GLY A 588 23.73 -1.98 -15.11
N TRP A 589 24.96 -2.47 -14.96
CA TRP A 589 26.05 -1.79 -14.25
C TRP A 589 26.55 -0.61 -15.08
N GLN A 590 26.55 0.60 -14.50
CA GLN A 590 26.94 1.84 -15.17
C GLN A 590 26.28 2.05 -16.55
N ALA A 591 25.04 1.56 -16.71
CA ALA A 591 24.31 1.60 -17.97
C ALA A 591 23.11 2.58 -17.94
N GLY A 592 22.85 3.22 -16.82
CA GLY A 592 21.78 4.20 -16.68
C GLY A 592 22.14 5.56 -17.27
N CYS A 593 21.18 6.49 -17.23
CA CYS A 593 21.37 7.89 -17.55
C CYS A 593 21.39 8.77 -16.29
N ALA A 594 22.06 9.92 -16.37
CA ALA A 594 22.00 10.92 -15.32
C ALA A 594 20.57 11.45 -15.11
N LEU A 595 20.20 11.61 -13.85
CA LEU A 595 18.96 12.26 -13.40
C LEU A 595 19.34 13.36 -12.40
N PRO A 596 19.03 14.64 -12.69
CA PRO A 596 19.19 15.72 -11.73
C PRO A 596 18.61 15.32 -10.37
N ASN A 597 19.28 15.72 -9.28
CA ASN A 597 18.97 15.45 -7.86
C ASN A 597 18.56 14.03 -7.40
N VAL A 598 18.47 13.04 -8.30
CA VAL A 598 18.15 11.64 -7.99
C VAL A 598 19.40 10.78 -8.14
N MET A 599 20.00 10.81 -9.33
CA MET A 599 21.21 10.10 -9.74
C MET A 599 22.01 10.94 -10.73
N PRO A 600 22.71 12.00 -10.28
CA PRO A 600 23.38 12.95 -11.18
C PRO A 600 24.66 12.38 -11.83
N GLN A 601 25.10 11.18 -11.43
CA GLN A 601 26.24 10.52 -12.07
C GLN A 601 25.96 10.31 -13.56
N GLN A 602 26.98 10.42 -14.42
CA GLN A 602 26.80 10.31 -15.88
C GLN A 602 26.32 8.93 -16.31
N ALA A 603 26.83 7.88 -15.66
CA ALA A 603 26.55 6.48 -15.94
C ALA A 603 26.26 5.73 -14.61
N PRO A 604 25.09 5.97 -13.97
CA PRO A 604 24.72 5.27 -12.76
C PRO A 604 24.38 3.82 -13.07
N ASN A 605 24.38 2.97 -12.05
CA ASN A 605 23.77 1.64 -12.17
C ASN A 605 22.26 1.80 -12.39
N MET A 606 21.69 0.94 -13.24
CA MET A 606 20.25 0.73 -13.24
C MET A 606 19.84 0.03 -11.94
N GLY A 607 18.66 0.35 -11.43
CA GLY A 607 18.11 -0.18 -10.19
C GLY A 607 18.48 0.63 -8.96
N ALA A 608 18.07 0.12 -7.80
CA ALA A 608 18.02 0.87 -6.55
C ALA A 608 19.37 1.09 -5.87
N TYR A 609 20.38 0.29 -6.23
CA TYR A 609 21.66 0.25 -5.54
C TYR A 609 22.77 0.91 -6.34
N GLN A 610 23.64 1.65 -5.65
CA GLN A 610 24.81 2.28 -6.24
C GLN A 610 26.05 1.94 -5.39
N PRO A 611 27.23 1.75 -5.99
CA PRO A 611 28.47 1.56 -5.24
C PRO A 611 28.77 2.76 -4.34
N GLY A 612 29.06 2.53 -3.06
CA GLY A 612 29.28 3.61 -2.09
C GLY A 612 28.01 4.43 -1.78
N GLY A 613 26.84 3.97 -2.21
CA GLY A 613 25.54 4.57 -1.92
C GLY A 613 24.73 3.71 -0.96
N ILE A 614 23.45 3.52 -1.29
CA ILE A 614 22.58 2.61 -0.53
C ILE A 614 22.92 1.17 -0.92
N GLU A 615 23.27 0.37 0.07
CA GLU A 615 23.65 -1.04 -0.11
C GLU A 615 22.63 -2.03 0.47
N VAL A 616 21.70 -1.55 1.30
CA VAL A 616 20.69 -2.37 1.99
C VAL A 616 19.33 -1.68 1.90
N LEU A 617 18.32 -2.43 1.46
CA LEU A 617 16.92 -2.00 1.46
C LEU A 617 16.06 -3.00 2.25
N PRO A 618 15.19 -2.51 3.16
CA PRO A 618 14.78 -1.12 3.28
C PRO A 618 15.86 -0.28 3.99
N TYR A 619 16.05 0.96 3.51
CA TYR A 619 17.13 1.81 4.03
C TYR A 619 16.87 2.18 5.49
N ARG A 620 17.94 2.25 6.28
CA ARG A 620 17.95 2.77 7.65
C ARG A 620 19.27 3.50 7.87
N PRO A 621 19.28 4.64 8.58
CA PRO A 621 20.50 5.28 9.06
C PRO A 621 21.07 4.48 10.25
N LEU A 622 21.54 3.27 9.98
CA LEU A 622 21.95 2.29 11.00
C LEU A 622 23.21 1.55 10.54
N ALA A 623 24.28 1.63 11.33
CA ALA A 623 25.55 0.95 11.05
C ALA A 623 25.47 -0.58 11.18
N LEU A 624 24.55 -1.11 12.00
CA LEU A 624 24.31 -2.54 12.13
C LEU A 624 23.86 -3.13 10.80
N GLN A 625 24.49 -4.22 10.37
CA GLN A 625 24.22 -4.96 9.15
C GLN A 625 23.95 -6.44 9.43
N THR A 626 23.26 -7.08 8.50
CA THR A 626 23.14 -8.53 8.38
C THR A 626 23.79 -8.98 7.08
N ASP A 627 24.42 -10.16 7.08
CA ASP A 627 25.01 -10.77 5.86
C ASP A 627 23.97 -11.37 4.90
N THR A 628 22.74 -11.52 5.38
CA THR A 628 21.57 -11.93 4.61
C THR A 628 20.34 -11.14 5.05
N GLN A 629 19.40 -10.93 4.13
CA GLN A 629 18.10 -10.31 4.39
C GLN A 629 16.94 -11.29 4.16
N ARG A 630 17.24 -12.51 3.75
CA ARG A 630 16.26 -13.58 3.54
C ARG A 630 16.86 -14.95 3.87
N LEU A 631 16.09 -15.76 4.57
CA LEU A 631 16.37 -17.17 4.83
C LEU A 631 15.31 -18.03 4.15
N GLN A 632 15.77 -19.10 3.49
CA GLN A 632 14.90 -20.07 2.83
C GLN A 632 15.17 -21.45 3.42
N PHE A 633 14.16 -22.04 4.04
CA PHE A 633 14.18 -23.40 4.56
C PHE A 633 13.30 -24.27 3.67
N ALA A 634 13.72 -25.51 3.44
CA ALA A 634 12.90 -26.52 2.80
C ALA A 634 12.70 -27.66 3.78
N TRP A 635 11.45 -28.10 3.95
CA TRP A 635 11.15 -29.30 4.70
C TRP A 635 11.56 -30.54 3.91
N THR A 636 12.23 -31.48 4.57
CA THR A 636 12.51 -32.82 4.04
C THR A 636 12.18 -33.88 5.10
N PRO A 637 12.04 -35.16 4.73
CA PRO A 637 11.85 -36.23 5.71
C PRO A 637 12.97 -36.34 6.76
N GLU A 638 14.17 -35.83 6.47
CA GLU A 638 15.33 -35.78 7.36
C GLU A 638 15.31 -34.59 8.34
N GLY A 639 14.36 -33.67 8.15
CA GLY A 639 14.16 -32.48 8.98
C GLY A 639 14.77 -31.20 8.39
N ILE A 640 14.61 -30.09 9.11
CA ILE A 640 15.05 -28.76 8.69
C ILE A 640 16.35 -28.36 9.38
N ALA A 641 17.41 -28.17 8.59
CA ALA A 641 18.70 -27.72 9.10
C ALA A 641 18.65 -26.26 9.61
N PRO A 642 19.23 -25.96 10.79
CA PRO A 642 19.43 -24.59 11.24
C PRO A 642 20.26 -23.76 10.27
N GLN A 643 19.93 -22.47 10.15
CA GLN A 643 20.73 -21.51 9.39
C GLN A 643 21.33 -20.46 10.33
N ARG A 644 22.26 -19.66 9.80
CA ARG A 644 22.95 -18.61 10.56
C ARG A 644 22.79 -17.26 9.88
N VAL A 645 22.73 -16.21 10.68
CA VAL A 645 22.80 -14.81 10.24
C VAL A 645 23.95 -14.16 10.98
N MET A 646 24.86 -13.53 10.25
CA MET A 646 25.96 -12.77 10.83
C MET A 646 25.57 -11.31 11.00
N LEU A 647 25.78 -10.79 12.20
CA LEU A 647 25.64 -9.38 12.55
C LEU A 647 27.01 -8.73 12.57
N SER A 648 27.15 -7.59 11.91
CA SER A 648 28.37 -6.77 11.88
C SER A 648 28.04 -5.28 11.89
N LEU A 649 29.04 -4.43 12.10
CA LEU A 649 28.91 -2.98 11.90
C LEU A 649 29.61 -2.60 10.58
N SER A 650 28.98 -1.72 9.80
CA SER A 650 29.51 -1.25 8.52
C SER A 650 30.73 -0.34 8.64
N GLU A 651 30.91 0.28 9.81
CA GLU A 651 31.96 1.24 10.09
C GLU A 651 32.39 1.16 11.57
N PRO A 652 33.63 1.54 11.91
CA PRO A 652 34.06 1.64 13.30
C PRO A 652 33.20 2.64 14.08
N GLY A 653 32.83 2.30 15.31
CA GLY A 653 31.97 3.16 16.11
C GLY A 653 31.57 2.54 17.44
N GLU A 654 30.55 3.12 18.07
CA GLU A 654 30.00 2.61 19.32
C GLU A 654 29.41 1.21 19.16
N ALA A 655 29.46 0.44 20.25
CA ALA A 655 28.86 -0.87 20.30
C ALA A 655 27.34 -0.75 20.15
N VAL A 656 26.74 -1.55 19.26
CA VAL A 656 25.30 -1.52 19.01
C VAL A 656 24.63 -2.68 19.74
N SER A 657 23.76 -2.34 20.69
CA SER A 657 22.89 -3.32 21.35
C SER A 657 21.69 -3.64 20.45
N PHE A 658 21.34 -4.92 20.38
CA PHE A 658 20.17 -5.39 19.64
C PHE A 658 19.30 -6.32 20.49
N HIS A 659 18.05 -6.43 20.05
CA HIS A 659 17.09 -7.44 20.45
C HIS A 659 16.35 -7.96 19.23
N ILE A 660 15.94 -9.22 19.28
CA ILE A 660 15.12 -9.85 18.25
C ILE A 660 13.66 -9.52 18.53
N ARG A 661 12.95 -9.10 17.47
CA ARG A 661 11.49 -9.01 17.43
C ARG A 661 10.98 -9.88 16.30
N LYS A 662 9.84 -10.53 16.50
CA LYS A 662 9.11 -11.27 15.48
C LYS A 662 7.65 -11.27 15.88
N ASN A 663 6.78 -11.56 14.92
CA ASN A 663 5.38 -11.78 15.22
C ASN A 663 5.22 -12.93 16.24
N ASP A 664 4.28 -12.76 17.17
CA ASP A 664 3.95 -13.76 18.17
C ASP A 664 3.46 -15.05 17.50
N SER A 665 2.73 -14.90 16.39
CA SER A 665 2.16 -15.99 15.59
C SER A 665 3.20 -16.86 14.85
N LEU A 666 4.47 -16.46 14.86
CA LEU A 666 5.58 -17.22 14.27
C LEU A 666 6.22 -18.18 15.29
N ASP A 667 5.41 -19.02 15.94
CA ASP A 667 5.87 -19.93 16.99
C ASP A 667 6.84 -21.02 16.50
N PHE A 668 6.84 -21.29 15.19
CA PHE A 668 7.77 -22.22 14.55
C PHE A 668 9.17 -21.62 14.35
N LEU A 669 9.37 -20.32 14.55
CA LEU A 669 10.62 -19.63 14.25
C LEU A 669 11.36 -19.27 15.55
N HIS A 670 12.58 -19.78 15.70
CA HIS A 670 13.44 -19.53 16.86
C HIS A 670 14.77 -18.89 16.46
N ILE A 671 15.19 -17.85 17.17
CA ILE A 671 16.44 -17.13 16.93
C ILE A 671 17.22 -17.01 18.25
N GLU A 672 18.50 -17.40 18.24
CA GLU A 672 19.38 -17.30 19.41
C GLU A 672 20.74 -16.68 19.04
N PRO A 673 21.31 -15.78 19.87
CA PRO A 673 20.68 -15.18 21.05
C PRO A 673 19.56 -14.17 20.68
N VAL A 674 18.58 -14.01 21.57
CA VAL A 674 17.45 -13.07 21.39
C VAL A 674 17.84 -11.60 21.64
N SER A 675 19.02 -11.36 22.21
CA SER A 675 19.58 -10.03 22.43
C SER A 675 21.09 -10.12 22.55
N GLY A 676 21.79 -9.04 22.25
CA GLY A 676 23.24 -9.00 22.38
C GLY A 676 23.81 -7.64 22.02
N VAL A 677 25.14 -7.58 21.92
CA VAL A 677 25.89 -6.39 21.56
C VAL A 677 26.86 -6.74 20.45
N VAL A 678 26.89 -5.93 19.40
CA VAL A 678 27.80 -6.07 18.26
C VAL A 678 28.82 -4.94 18.31
N THR A 679 30.10 -5.28 18.14
CA THR A 679 31.20 -4.31 17.99
C THR A 679 31.87 -4.51 16.63
N TYR A 680 32.45 -3.46 16.06
CA TYR A 680 33.04 -3.50 14.72
C TYR A 680 34.02 -4.69 14.51
N ASP A 681 34.92 -4.94 15.46
CA ASP A 681 35.92 -6.03 15.35
C ASP A 681 35.42 -7.41 15.81
N ARG A 682 34.16 -7.51 16.28
CA ARG A 682 33.58 -8.77 16.77
C ARG A 682 32.16 -8.95 16.24
N PRO A 683 32.03 -9.49 15.01
CA PRO A 683 30.76 -9.93 14.47
C PRO A 683 30.11 -10.98 15.39
N LEU A 684 28.78 -11.01 15.41
CA LEU A 684 28.00 -11.95 16.20
C LEU A 684 27.15 -12.83 15.30
N ALA A 685 27.11 -14.13 15.56
CA ALA A 685 26.27 -15.06 14.81
C ALA A 685 24.95 -15.32 15.54
N LEU A 686 23.84 -15.18 14.82
CA LEU A 686 22.53 -15.70 15.22
C LEU A 686 22.35 -17.11 14.66
N SER A 687 21.83 -18.03 15.46
CA SER A 687 21.29 -19.31 15.00
C SER A 687 19.79 -19.17 14.78
N VAL A 688 19.30 -19.55 13.61
CA VAL A 688 17.89 -19.54 13.23
C VAL A 688 17.42 -20.98 13.02
N ARG A 689 16.41 -21.40 13.77
CA ARG A 689 15.88 -22.76 13.81
C ARG A 689 14.38 -22.76 13.54
N ILE A 690 13.92 -23.79 12.86
CA ILE A 690 12.51 -24.04 12.61
C ILE A 690 12.04 -25.20 13.49
N ASP A 691 10.97 -24.99 14.26
CA ASP A 691 10.25 -26.06 14.96
C ASP A 691 9.22 -26.68 14.01
N GLU A 692 9.58 -27.82 13.43
CA GLU A 692 8.79 -28.53 12.43
C GLU A 692 7.40 -28.91 12.92
N ALA A 693 7.25 -29.22 14.21
CA ALA A 693 5.97 -29.62 14.80
C ALA A 693 4.95 -28.47 14.82
N LYS A 694 5.42 -27.22 14.68
CA LYS A 694 4.60 -26.00 14.69
C LYS A 694 4.41 -25.37 13.32
N ILE A 695 4.90 -26.00 12.25
CA ILE A 695 4.62 -25.54 10.89
C ILE A 695 3.11 -25.64 10.64
N PRO A 696 2.41 -24.54 10.28
CA PRO A 696 0.96 -24.54 10.29
C PRO A 696 0.35 -25.23 9.06
N HIS A 697 0.96 -25.04 7.88
CA HIS A 697 0.40 -25.50 6.61
C HIS A 697 1.46 -26.14 5.71
N ALA A 698 1.04 -27.11 4.90
CA ALA A 698 1.87 -27.74 3.86
C ALA A 698 2.01 -26.82 2.63
N LYS A 699 2.66 -25.67 2.82
CA LYS A 699 2.85 -24.60 1.83
C LYS A 699 4.17 -23.87 2.05
N LEU A 700 4.44 -22.85 1.25
CA LEU A 700 5.44 -21.84 1.59
C LEU A 700 4.92 -20.95 2.72
N ASN A 701 5.42 -21.16 3.93
CA ASN A 701 5.06 -20.39 5.12
C ASN A 701 5.99 -19.19 5.28
N SER A 702 5.41 -18.00 5.41
CA SER A 702 6.15 -16.74 5.36
C SER A 702 6.09 -15.99 6.69
N GLY A 703 7.22 -15.41 7.09
CA GLY A 703 7.35 -14.54 8.24
C GLY A 703 8.63 -13.73 8.20
N SER A 704 8.93 -12.99 9.26
CA SER A 704 10.22 -12.33 9.41
C SER A 704 10.57 -12.15 10.88
N PHE A 705 11.84 -11.86 11.13
CA PHE A 705 12.29 -11.31 12.40
C PHE A 705 13.11 -10.05 12.14
N LEU A 706 13.19 -9.20 13.16
CA LEU A 706 13.89 -7.92 13.14
C LEU A 706 15.07 -8.00 14.11
N VAL A 707 16.26 -7.68 13.63
CA VAL A 707 17.39 -7.33 14.48
C VAL A 707 17.26 -5.85 14.81
N ARG A 708 16.59 -5.55 15.92
CA ARG A 708 16.12 -4.20 16.24
C ARG A 708 16.99 -3.56 17.33
N THR A 709 17.27 -2.27 17.22
CA THR A 709 18.05 -1.48 18.17
C THR A 709 17.15 -0.69 19.12
N ALA A 710 17.71 -0.16 20.21
CA ALA A 710 16.93 0.55 21.23
C ALA A 710 16.25 1.83 20.73
N ASN A 711 16.80 2.48 19.69
CA ASN A 711 16.21 3.67 19.06
C ASN A 711 15.10 3.35 18.04
N GLY A 712 14.76 2.06 17.86
CA GLY A 712 13.67 1.61 17.00
C GLY A 712 14.02 1.36 15.54
N LEU A 713 15.28 1.54 15.14
CA LEU A 713 15.74 1.09 13.83
C LEU A 713 15.98 -0.42 13.84
N SER A 714 15.96 -1.06 12.68
CA SER A 714 16.12 -2.50 12.59
C SER A 714 16.76 -2.96 11.27
N ARG A 715 17.23 -4.22 11.25
CA ARG A 715 17.47 -4.97 10.03
C ARG A 715 16.47 -6.13 9.95
N PRO A 716 15.46 -6.06 9.06
CA PRO A 716 14.53 -7.16 8.86
C PRO A 716 15.20 -8.31 8.10
N VAL A 717 14.91 -9.53 8.51
CA VAL A 717 15.28 -10.77 7.81
C VAL A 717 14.00 -11.55 7.55
N SER A 718 13.60 -11.67 6.28
CA SER A 718 12.46 -12.50 5.89
C SER A 718 12.81 -13.98 5.99
N VAL A 719 11.81 -14.78 6.36
CA VAL A 719 11.95 -16.23 6.53
C VAL A 719 10.84 -16.90 5.75
N TYR A 720 11.25 -17.79 4.84
CA TYR A 720 10.36 -18.63 4.07
C TYR A 720 10.64 -20.10 4.38
N VAL A 721 9.63 -20.83 4.80
CA VAL A 721 9.70 -22.27 5.06
C VAL A 721 8.83 -23.00 4.05
N ASP A 722 9.46 -23.61 3.05
CA ASP A 722 8.77 -24.45 2.08
C ASP A 722 8.46 -25.82 2.70
N ALA A 723 7.24 -25.94 3.23
CA ALA A 723 6.69 -27.18 3.74
C ALA A 723 5.70 -27.81 2.75
N SER A 724 5.74 -27.41 1.47
CA SER A 724 4.79 -27.91 0.48
C SER A 724 4.82 -29.43 0.38
N ALA A 725 6.01 -30.04 0.47
CA ALA A 725 6.21 -31.50 0.41
C ALA A 725 5.78 -32.27 1.68
N HIS A 726 5.31 -31.59 2.72
CA HIS A 726 4.97 -32.21 4.00
C HIS A 726 3.63 -32.97 3.95
N ARG A 727 3.67 -34.23 3.48
CA ARG A 727 2.47 -35.06 3.24
C ARG A 727 1.53 -35.18 4.44
N ALA A 728 2.05 -35.42 5.66
CA ALA A 728 1.19 -35.54 6.83
C ALA A 728 0.40 -34.26 7.17
N LEU A 729 0.97 -33.06 6.93
CA LEU A 729 0.25 -31.79 7.08
C LEU A 729 -0.83 -31.63 6.02
N ALA A 730 -0.54 -32.03 4.78
CA ALA A 730 -1.52 -32.02 3.69
C ALA A 730 -2.68 -33.00 3.95
N ASP A 731 -2.37 -34.23 4.37
CA ASP A 731 -3.36 -35.27 4.67
C ASP A 731 -4.26 -34.85 5.85
N ARG A 732 -3.69 -34.21 6.87
CA ARG A 732 -4.46 -33.61 7.97
C ARG A 732 -5.45 -32.56 7.46
N ALA A 733 -5.03 -31.68 6.56
CA ALA A 733 -5.91 -30.66 5.98
C ALA A 733 -7.00 -31.26 5.07
N ARG A 734 -6.77 -32.45 4.51
CA ARG A 734 -7.68 -33.16 3.59
C ARG A 734 -8.52 -34.25 4.27
N ALA A 735 -8.43 -34.40 5.58
CA ALA A 735 -9.02 -35.52 6.31
C ALA A 735 -10.57 -35.51 6.34
N GLN A 736 -11.21 -34.37 6.11
CA GLN A 736 -12.66 -34.20 6.19
C GLN A 736 -13.18 -33.28 5.07
N GLY A 737 -14.43 -33.49 4.66
CA GLY A 737 -15.11 -32.60 3.71
C GLY A 737 -14.62 -32.68 2.27
N VAL A 738 -13.85 -33.72 1.90
CA VAL A 738 -13.32 -33.93 0.54
C VAL A 738 -14.07 -35.06 -0.16
N VAL A 739 -14.62 -34.77 -1.34
CA VAL A 739 -15.30 -35.74 -2.23
C VAL A 739 -14.51 -35.86 -3.52
N ARG A 740 -14.05 -37.08 -3.84
CA ARG A 740 -13.26 -37.34 -5.07
C ARG A 740 -14.19 -37.64 -6.26
N ALA A 741 -13.80 -37.18 -7.45
CA ALA A 741 -14.50 -37.46 -8.69
C ALA A 741 -14.10 -38.81 -9.31
N GLU A 742 -15.02 -39.44 -10.01
CA GLU A 742 -14.70 -40.26 -11.18
C GLU A 742 -14.44 -39.31 -12.36
N VAL A 743 -13.22 -39.35 -12.91
CA VAL A 743 -12.78 -38.47 -14.01
C VAL A 743 -12.80 -39.23 -15.33
N LYS A 744 -13.53 -38.73 -16.33
CA LYS A 744 -13.66 -39.37 -17.64
C LYS A 744 -13.38 -38.39 -18.79
N ALA A 745 -12.30 -38.62 -19.52
CA ALA A 745 -12.02 -37.93 -20.78
C ALA A 745 -13.05 -38.29 -21.87
N GLN A 746 -13.38 -37.33 -22.72
CA GLN A 746 -14.30 -37.48 -23.85
C GLN A 746 -13.56 -37.33 -25.19
N ASP A 747 -14.16 -37.84 -26.26
CA ASP A 747 -13.57 -37.81 -27.62
C ASP A 747 -13.39 -36.39 -28.17
N ASP A 748 -14.16 -35.42 -27.67
CA ASP A 748 -14.07 -34.00 -28.04
C ASP A 748 -12.99 -33.22 -27.27
N GLY A 749 -12.22 -33.91 -26.41
CA GLY A 749 -11.17 -33.33 -25.57
C GLY A 749 -11.67 -32.68 -24.27
N SER A 750 -12.97 -32.76 -23.97
CA SER A 750 -13.53 -32.37 -22.66
C SER A 750 -13.37 -33.47 -21.61
N TYR A 751 -13.60 -33.10 -20.34
CA TYR A 751 -13.59 -34.02 -19.21
C TYR A 751 -14.92 -33.95 -18.46
N VAL A 752 -15.50 -35.11 -18.13
CA VAL A 752 -16.63 -35.22 -17.21
C VAL A 752 -16.10 -35.62 -15.83
N LEU A 753 -16.48 -34.83 -14.81
CA LEU A 753 -16.12 -35.04 -13.41
C LEU A 753 -17.39 -35.41 -12.65
N ARG A 754 -17.51 -36.68 -12.25
CA ARG A 754 -18.69 -37.20 -11.54
C ARG A 754 -18.40 -37.36 -10.06
N PHE A 755 -19.17 -36.69 -9.22
CA PHE A 755 -19.07 -36.72 -7.76
C PHE A 755 -20.29 -37.40 -7.15
N ASN A 756 -20.08 -38.18 -6.09
CA ASN A 756 -21.16 -38.65 -5.21
C ASN A 756 -21.07 -37.89 -3.88
N VAL A 757 -21.86 -36.81 -3.78
CA VAL A 757 -21.87 -35.91 -2.63
C VAL A 757 -22.62 -36.58 -1.46
N PRO A 758 -22.00 -36.73 -0.28
CA PRO A 758 -22.57 -37.52 0.81
C PRO A 758 -23.67 -36.80 1.61
N HIS A 759 -23.65 -35.47 1.66
CA HIS A 759 -24.62 -34.65 2.38
C HIS A 759 -24.73 -33.25 1.77
N ASP A 760 -25.80 -32.54 2.11
CA ASP A 760 -26.02 -31.17 1.67
C ASP A 760 -24.97 -30.22 2.29
N ALA A 761 -24.14 -29.59 1.46
CA ALA A 761 -23.14 -28.63 1.91
C ALA A 761 -22.68 -27.69 0.78
N SER A 762 -21.70 -26.84 1.09
CA SER A 762 -21.10 -25.88 0.18
C SER A 762 -19.69 -26.33 -0.20
N TYR A 763 -19.44 -26.56 -1.49
CA TYR A 763 -18.18 -27.14 -1.97
C TYR A 763 -17.45 -26.24 -2.98
N TYR A 764 -16.13 -26.27 -2.94
CA TYR A 764 -15.22 -25.74 -3.95
C TYR A 764 -14.72 -26.85 -4.88
N LEU A 765 -14.71 -26.58 -6.19
CA LEU A 765 -14.22 -27.52 -7.20
C LEU A 765 -12.73 -27.29 -7.49
N PHE A 766 -11.93 -28.33 -7.31
CA PHE A 766 -10.52 -28.35 -7.71
C PHE A 766 -10.27 -29.49 -8.68
N ALA A 767 -9.33 -29.28 -9.59
CA ALA A 767 -8.83 -30.32 -10.48
C ALA A 767 -7.30 -30.35 -10.45
N ASN A 768 -6.75 -31.56 -10.55
CA ASN A 768 -5.34 -31.78 -10.69
C ASN A 768 -4.95 -31.96 -12.14
N PHE A 769 -4.07 -31.10 -12.63
CA PHE A 769 -3.62 -31.11 -14.02
C PHE A 769 -2.21 -31.70 -14.14
N ALA A 770 -2.00 -32.52 -15.17
CA ALA A 770 -0.70 -33.10 -15.50
C ALA A 770 0.37 -32.06 -15.84
N THR A 771 -0.04 -30.92 -16.40
CA THR A 771 0.80 -29.75 -16.70
C THR A 771 0.02 -28.47 -16.47
N ARG A 772 0.70 -27.31 -16.48
CA ARG A 772 0.06 -26.01 -16.20
C ARG A 772 -1.00 -25.68 -17.26
N PRO A 773 -2.30 -25.59 -16.89
CA PRO A 773 -3.35 -25.28 -17.84
C PRO A 773 -3.37 -23.78 -18.18
N SER A 774 -4.08 -23.44 -19.27
CA SER A 774 -4.43 -22.05 -19.56
C SER A 774 -5.26 -21.46 -18.41
N SER A 775 -5.09 -20.17 -18.13
CA SER A 775 -5.72 -19.55 -16.97
C SER A 775 -7.25 -19.46 -17.03
N SER A 776 -7.88 -19.66 -18.20
CA SER A 776 -9.33 -19.70 -18.35
C SER A 776 -9.82 -20.97 -19.05
N MET A 777 -10.96 -21.52 -18.61
CA MET A 777 -11.63 -22.69 -19.19
C MET A 777 -13.15 -22.49 -19.23
N LYS A 778 -13.89 -23.46 -19.76
CA LYS A 778 -15.34 -23.57 -19.61
C LYS A 778 -15.66 -24.62 -18.56
N GLU A 779 -16.58 -24.29 -17.67
CA GLU A 779 -17.17 -25.23 -16.73
C GLU A 779 -18.68 -25.31 -17.00
N SER A 780 -19.20 -26.52 -17.15
CA SER A 780 -20.63 -26.77 -17.37
C SER A 780 -21.22 -27.60 -16.23
N TYR A 781 -22.39 -27.19 -15.74
CA TYR A 781 -23.13 -27.86 -14.67
C TYR A 781 -24.65 -27.68 -14.92
N HIS A 782 -25.42 -28.78 -14.92
CA HIS A 782 -26.86 -28.81 -15.29
C HIS A 782 -27.18 -28.08 -16.61
N GLY A 783 -26.34 -28.26 -17.63
CA GLY A 783 -26.52 -27.65 -18.95
C GLY A 783 -26.19 -26.16 -19.02
N GLN A 784 -25.86 -25.51 -17.91
CA GLN A 784 -25.36 -24.13 -17.90
C GLN A 784 -23.84 -24.15 -18.02
N THR A 785 -23.30 -23.33 -18.92
CA THR A 785 -21.85 -23.22 -19.15
C THR A 785 -21.37 -21.82 -18.83
N GLU A 786 -20.36 -21.72 -17.97
CA GLU A 786 -19.73 -20.47 -17.58
C GLU A 786 -18.24 -20.48 -17.94
N ARG A 787 -17.66 -19.27 -18.04
CA ARG A 787 -16.21 -19.13 -18.09
C ARG A 787 -15.65 -19.29 -16.68
N ALA A 788 -14.77 -20.26 -16.50
CA ALA A 788 -14.00 -20.43 -15.27
C ALA A 788 -12.60 -19.83 -15.40
N GLN A 789 -12.07 -19.34 -14.29
CA GLN A 789 -10.71 -18.89 -14.09
C GLN A 789 -10.01 -19.85 -13.12
N LEU A 790 -8.77 -20.23 -13.43
CA LEU A 790 -8.00 -21.16 -12.63
C LEU A 790 -7.08 -20.42 -11.66
N TYR A 791 -7.13 -20.83 -10.40
CA TYR A 791 -6.24 -20.34 -9.34
C TYR A 791 -5.42 -21.51 -8.82
N TYR A 792 -4.10 -21.35 -8.82
CA TYR A 792 -3.15 -22.34 -8.33
C TYR A 792 -1.97 -21.61 -7.69
N SER A 793 -1.29 -22.24 -6.74
CA SER A 793 -0.08 -21.70 -6.13
C SER A 793 1.09 -21.65 -7.14
N HIS A 794 2.09 -20.82 -6.86
CA HIS A 794 3.33 -20.77 -7.64
C HIS A 794 4.31 -21.89 -7.19
N GLY A 795 4.94 -22.60 -8.13
CA GLY A 795 5.87 -23.70 -7.85
C GLY A 795 6.10 -24.65 -9.03
N GLY A 796 7.11 -25.53 -8.93
CA GLY A 796 7.59 -26.42 -10.00
C GLY A 796 7.08 -27.87 -9.95
N GLN A 797 5.78 -28.08 -10.23
CA GLN A 797 5.02 -29.36 -10.39
C GLN A 797 4.51 -30.05 -9.09
N PRO A 798 3.34 -30.75 -9.06
CA PRO A 798 2.12 -30.72 -9.90
C PRO A 798 0.97 -29.86 -9.30
N LEU A 799 -0.13 -29.66 -10.05
CA LEU A 799 -1.03 -28.50 -9.92
C LEU A 799 -2.48 -28.86 -9.55
N TRP A 800 -2.81 -28.85 -8.26
CA TRP A 800 -4.20 -28.59 -7.88
C TRP A 800 -4.54 -27.14 -8.24
N ALA A 801 -5.58 -26.98 -9.06
CA ALA A 801 -6.12 -25.67 -9.40
C ALA A 801 -7.59 -25.60 -9.02
N PHE A 802 -7.96 -24.52 -8.34
CA PHE A 802 -9.33 -24.16 -8.11
C PHE A 802 -9.97 -23.73 -9.43
N ILE A 803 -11.12 -24.32 -9.76
CA ILE A 803 -11.94 -23.97 -10.91
C ILE A 803 -13.02 -23.00 -10.42
N GLY A 804 -12.77 -21.70 -10.61
CA GLY A 804 -13.60 -20.63 -10.05
C GLY A 804 -13.98 -19.55 -11.04
N ARG A 805 -14.43 -18.42 -10.52
CA ARG A 805 -14.73 -17.18 -11.24
C ARG A 805 -13.55 -16.21 -11.18
N ASN A 806 -13.56 -15.20 -12.05
CA ASN A 806 -12.51 -14.18 -12.06
C ASN A 806 -12.76 -13.10 -11.00
N SER A 807 -12.26 -13.33 -9.79
CA SER A 807 -12.32 -12.39 -8.65
C SER A 807 -11.81 -10.99 -8.98
N TYR A 808 -10.76 -10.88 -9.81
CA TYR A 808 -10.21 -9.60 -10.27
C TYR A 808 -11.18 -8.78 -11.14
N SER A 809 -12.20 -9.41 -11.72
CA SER A 809 -13.26 -8.72 -12.47
C SER A 809 -14.49 -8.38 -11.62
N GLY A 810 -14.39 -8.54 -10.29
CA GLY A 810 -15.49 -8.35 -9.35
C GLY A 810 -16.41 -9.57 -9.21
N GLN A 811 -16.11 -10.69 -9.87
CA GLN A 811 -16.88 -11.93 -9.73
C GLN A 811 -16.35 -12.79 -8.59
N HIS A 812 -17.10 -12.90 -7.50
CA HIS A 812 -16.62 -13.57 -6.29
C HIS A 812 -16.55 -15.09 -6.42
N ASN A 813 -15.56 -15.68 -5.77
CA ASN A 813 -15.40 -17.13 -5.67
C ASN A 813 -16.15 -17.64 -4.44
N GLN A 814 -17.39 -18.09 -4.68
CA GLN A 814 -18.26 -18.65 -3.65
C GLN A 814 -18.31 -20.17 -3.79
N PRO A 815 -18.39 -20.93 -2.68
CA PRO A 815 -18.60 -22.36 -2.76
C PRO A 815 -20.01 -22.66 -3.26
N ARG A 816 -20.15 -23.71 -4.07
CA ARG A 816 -21.42 -24.12 -4.65
C ARG A 816 -22.21 -24.96 -3.66
N LYS A 817 -23.47 -24.60 -3.41
CA LYS A 817 -24.39 -25.43 -2.63
C LYS A 817 -24.78 -26.66 -3.44
N LEU A 818 -24.47 -27.85 -2.94
CA LEU A 818 -24.81 -29.14 -3.53
C LEU A 818 -25.60 -29.95 -2.52
N ALA A 819 -26.62 -30.66 -3.00
CA ALA A 819 -27.37 -31.61 -2.19
C ALA A 819 -26.67 -32.97 -2.17
N ALA A 820 -27.05 -33.85 -1.25
CA ALA A 820 -26.62 -35.24 -1.29
C ALA A 820 -27.04 -35.90 -2.62
N GLY A 821 -26.12 -36.58 -3.29
CA GLY A 821 -26.38 -37.29 -4.54
C GLY A 821 -25.30 -37.12 -5.61
N VAL A 822 -25.65 -37.49 -6.84
CA VAL A 822 -24.71 -37.49 -7.97
C VAL A 822 -24.70 -36.15 -8.67
N HIS A 823 -23.50 -35.58 -8.86
CA HIS A 823 -23.28 -34.32 -9.57
C HIS A 823 -22.22 -34.50 -10.66
N GLU A 824 -22.51 -34.02 -11.87
CA GLU A 824 -21.59 -34.07 -13.01
C GLU A 824 -21.22 -32.67 -13.48
N PHE A 825 -19.92 -32.44 -13.64
CA PHE A 825 -19.35 -31.21 -14.16
C PHE A 825 -18.58 -31.53 -15.44
N THR A 826 -18.75 -30.71 -16.47
CA THR A 826 -17.97 -30.85 -17.71
C THR A 826 -16.96 -29.71 -17.82
N ILE A 827 -15.69 -30.05 -18.01
CA ILE A 827 -14.61 -29.09 -18.22
C ILE A 827 -14.18 -29.13 -19.69
N SER A 828 -14.22 -27.99 -20.37
CA SER A 828 -13.85 -27.86 -21.79
C SER A 828 -13.04 -26.60 -22.08
N VAL A 829 -12.44 -26.54 -23.27
CA VAL A 829 -11.55 -25.43 -23.67
C VAL A 829 -12.30 -24.11 -23.81
N TRP A 830 -11.71 -23.03 -23.32
CA TRP A 830 -12.30 -21.70 -23.47
C TRP A 830 -12.30 -21.22 -24.93
N ARG A 831 -11.18 -21.39 -25.65
CA ARG A 831 -11.01 -20.94 -27.04
C ARG A 831 -11.06 -22.12 -28.01
N GLN A 832 -11.62 -21.88 -29.19
CA GLN A 832 -11.65 -22.84 -30.29
C GLN A 832 -10.21 -23.20 -30.71
N GLY A 833 -9.90 -24.50 -30.79
CA GLY A 833 -8.55 -25.00 -31.12
C GLY A 833 -7.56 -25.07 -29.94
N GLY A 834 -7.98 -24.73 -28.71
CA GLY A 834 -7.19 -25.03 -27.51
C GLY A 834 -7.22 -26.51 -27.13
N THR A 835 -6.33 -26.92 -26.23
CA THR A 835 -6.36 -28.24 -25.56
C THR A 835 -6.35 -28.06 -24.05
N ILE A 836 -7.01 -28.97 -23.31
CA ILE A 836 -6.90 -29.05 -21.85
C ILE A 836 -5.78 -30.05 -21.55
N PRO A 837 -4.81 -29.72 -20.66
CA PRO A 837 -3.95 -30.75 -20.08
C PRO A 837 -4.75 -31.89 -19.46
N GLU A 838 -4.15 -33.07 -19.39
CA GLU A 838 -4.76 -34.22 -18.70
C GLU A 838 -5.20 -33.84 -17.28
N ILE A 839 -6.47 -34.10 -16.95
CA ILE A 839 -7.00 -34.00 -15.59
C ILE A 839 -6.84 -35.38 -14.94
N ARG A 840 -5.95 -35.48 -13.95
CA ARG A 840 -5.62 -36.74 -13.27
C ARG A 840 -6.58 -37.07 -12.13
N ALA A 841 -7.09 -36.03 -11.48
CA ALA A 841 -8.02 -36.14 -10.36
C ALA A 841 -8.85 -34.86 -10.27
N ALA A 842 -10.02 -34.95 -9.65
CA ALA A 842 -10.80 -33.79 -9.25
C ALA A 842 -11.44 -34.03 -7.87
N VAL A 843 -11.65 -32.95 -7.13
CA VAL A 843 -12.25 -32.96 -5.80
C VAL A 843 -13.25 -31.83 -5.63
N LEU A 844 -14.27 -32.10 -4.83
CA LEU A 844 -15.05 -31.10 -4.14
C LEU A 844 -14.57 -31.02 -2.69
N THR A 845 -14.36 -29.82 -2.16
CA THR A 845 -13.93 -29.62 -0.76
C THR A 845 -14.75 -28.55 -0.06
N GLU A 846 -15.14 -28.77 1.19
CA GLU A 846 -15.81 -27.75 2.02
C GLU A 846 -14.82 -26.66 2.51
N ASP A 847 -13.54 -27.03 2.68
CA ASP A 847 -12.45 -26.11 2.99
C ASP A 847 -11.52 -25.96 1.78
N HIS A 848 -11.48 -24.77 1.18
CA HIS A 848 -10.61 -24.49 0.03
C HIS A 848 -9.13 -24.57 0.39
N ASN A 849 -8.74 -24.34 1.65
CA ASN A 849 -7.35 -24.36 2.09
C ASN A 849 -6.71 -25.75 1.94
N ALA A 850 -7.50 -26.82 2.04
CA ALA A 850 -7.05 -28.20 1.89
C ALA A 850 -6.32 -28.48 0.55
N PHE A 851 -6.67 -27.71 -0.49
CA PHE A 851 -6.07 -27.83 -1.83
C PHE A 851 -5.43 -26.54 -2.34
N ALA A 852 -5.89 -25.36 -1.91
CA ALA A 852 -5.31 -24.09 -2.32
C ALA A 852 -3.91 -23.84 -1.70
N LEU A 853 -3.66 -24.36 -0.48
CA LEU A 853 -2.37 -24.21 0.19
C LEU A 853 -1.40 -25.36 -0.12
N SER A 854 -1.90 -26.57 -0.44
CA SER A 854 -1.08 -27.77 -0.63
C SER A 854 -1.15 -28.28 -2.07
N PRO A 855 -0.13 -28.02 -2.92
CA PRO A 855 -0.16 -28.39 -4.33
C PRO A 855 0.09 -29.89 -4.60
N PHE A 856 0.52 -30.68 -3.60
CA PHE A 856 0.93 -32.07 -3.82
C PHE A 856 -0.22 -33.02 -4.20
N VAL A 857 0.11 -33.96 -5.07
CA VAL A 857 -0.68 -35.14 -5.45
C VAL A 857 -0.07 -36.35 -4.76
N GLU A 858 -0.94 -37.25 -4.31
CA GLU A 858 -0.62 -38.52 -3.63
C GLU A 858 0.29 -39.45 -4.42
#